data_AF-A0A933R5L1-F1
#
_entry.id   AF-A0A933R5L1-F1
#
_cell.length_a   1.000
_cell.length_b   1.000
_cell.length_c   1.000
_cell.angle_alpha   90.00
_cell.angle_beta   90.00
_cell.angle_gamma   90.00
#
_symmetry.space_group_name_H-M   'P 1'
#
loop_
_entity.id
_entity.type
_entity.pdbx_description
1 polymer ?
#
loop_
_entity_poly.entity_id
_entity_poly.type
_entity_poly.pdbx_seq_one_letter_code
_entity_poly.pdbx_strand_id
1 'polypeptide(L)'
;MKKFVCTIGIVGFIGLSFLLGHFVSAARFDLSPATAEFVTGCDSAVNININTEGRVSDAANILIHYNPASVEIIDANPGAAGIQIRNGNAYEAYADNTVLPAEGLIRLTGFSFLERLSDQGVFGTIIFRGRPGATNATFTIDFLAGSTTDSNIAEYLTSDDLLTGVANGSYTFRGGSCVADVTPPYVSNPSPVPDATGVPIDANVTFNISDSQSGVDLDSVTVNVDGTIYTEDGEDRFSYLGSPGEYSVAVNPAADFTPGAPVLVEINAADLNGNRMTPYRYVFNQPAVPPTPPSCAALGCAAPTTCATEPVLPEEIIEEPTVPESQKLLLNDFSFYGAGGSIQLLPNRNDEITTLLNTPVIVSAAASKFPREVGRIVITVNSFSYLLGYNPTADAYQTTIPMPAAAARFPLIISIDYADDAHDRIDGAFLLLSKGFVWQGTAANKVSGAKVTLYEESAGFRVWNAAPYHESNPQTTDANGQLSFLVPPGRYYLLVQKDGFRDEQTVVFEVANNVVNTQIEVLAKPPPLSEVWDPAAPITENVQNVAKNLGEKTIYAGEVVQKEVLDNPQVEKTTENVAAPAVAAVAIVSYGTAISLGSLLPFLQLIFTQPLLLLFPKRRKGWGIVYHSLSKMPVDLAIVRLYEKVTNRLVQTRVTDKEGRFAFFVQPGQYFIKVVKPNFSFPSNFVKDIKEDVKYLDIYHGEEITVTEKNTLVTPNIPIDPVEAERAVPDKRIVLAYFGRKAQNVIAPLGILAAAISVLISPQLWMVAVLAGHCLLYVLFRRLARSKKPKSWGIVYENRTKAPVGLTVARIFETEYNKLLETQVTDGRGRYSFLVGNNAYYVTFSKPGFAPKRTETIDLRGRKEGAAVGLDVGLDRE
;
A
#
# COMPACT_ATOMS: atom_id res chain seq x y z
N MET A 1 -23.99 -51.11 -35.29
CA MET A 1 -23.19 -52.18 -34.64
C MET A 1 -21.84 -51.61 -34.27
N LYS A 2 -21.45 -51.80 -33.01
CA LYS A 2 -20.25 -51.28 -32.35
C LYS A 2 -18.96 -51.73 -33.07
N LYS A 3 -17.92 -50.90 -32.93
CA LYS A 3 -16.52 -51.08 -33.34
C LYS A 3 -16.18 -50.69 -34.79
N PHE A 4 -16.07 -49.39 -35.07
CA PHE A 4 -15.27 -48.87 -36.19
C PHE A 4 -14.97 -47.37 -36.04
N VAL A 5 -14.36 -46.93 -34.92
CA VAL A 5 -13.74 -45.61 -34.82
C VAL A 5 -12.54 -45.72 -33.88
N CYS A 6 -11.39 -46.17 -34.40
CA CYS A 6 -10.13 -46.17 -33.63
C CYS A 6 -8.90 -46.26 -34.54
N THR A 7 -8.80 -45.48 -35.63
CA THR A 7 -7.53 -45.42 -36.40
C THR A 7 -7.37 -44.22 -37.35
N ILE A 8 -7.77 -42.99 -36.98
CA ILE A 8 -7.34 -41.75 -37.69
C ILE A 8 -7.12 -40.61 -36.67
N GLY A 9 -6.30 -40.85 -35.64
CA GLY A 9 -6.09 -39.88 -34.55
C GLY A 9 -4.65 -39.66 -34.08
N ILE A 10 -3.64 -40.16 -34.81
CA ILE A 10 -2.26 -40.24 -34.24
C ILE A 10 -1.15 -39.66 -35.14
N VAL A 11 -1.43 -39.13 -36.35
CA VAL A 11 -0.34 -38.64 -37.24
C VAL A 11 -0.35 -37.11 -37.48
N GLY A 12 -1.20 -36.37 -36.78
CA GLY A 12 -1.28 -34.90 -36.87
C GLY A 12 -0.57 -34.11 -35.76
N PHE A 13 0.23 -34.77 -34.89
CA PHE A 13 0.67 -34.20 -33.62
C PHE A 13 2.20 -34.03 -33.45
N ILE A 14 3.02 -34.26 -34.49
CA ILE A 14 4.50 -34.23 -34.37
C ILE A 14 5.17 -33.21 -35.34
N GLY A 15 4.39 -32.45 -36.10
CA GLY A 15 4.90 -31.60 -37.19
C GLY A 15 5.02 -30.10 -36.92
N LEU A 16 4.96 -29.61 -35.67
CA LEU A 16 5.05 -28.17 -35.38
C LEU A 16 5.79 -27.86 -34.06
N SER A 17 6.85 -28.62 -33.78
CA SER A 17 7.76 -28.38 -32.65
C SER A 17 9.14 -27.97 -33.14
N PHE A 18 9.25 -27.07 -34.12
CA PHE A 18 10.51 -26.40 -34.45
C PHE A 18 10.21 -25.13 -35.24
N LEU A 19 9.94 -24.02 -34.53
CA LEU A 19 10.19 -22.64 -34.96
C LEU A 19 9.97 -21.71 -33.76
N LEU A 20 11.07 -21.44 -33.07
CA LEU A 20 11.32 -20.28 -32.21
C LEU A 20 10.34 -20.07 -31.05
N GLY A 21 10.62 -20.74 -29.94
CA GLY A 21 10.14 -20.33 -28.62
C GLY A 21 10.54 -18.89 -28.35
N HIS A 22 9.59 -17.99 -28.52
CA HIS A 22 9.49 -16.86 -27.62
C HIS A 22 8.69 -17.38 -26.44
N PHE A 23 9.33 -17.48 -25.28
CA PHE A 23 8.59 -17.56 -24.03
C PHE A 23 7.64 -16.35 -24.02
N VAL A 24 6.34 -16.60 -24.11
CA VAL A 24 5.36 -15.59 -23.73
C VAL A 24 5.45 -15.56 -22.22
N SER A 25 6.24 -14.61 -21.71
CA SER A 25 6.27 -14.25 -20.30
C SER A 25 4.85 -14.00 -19.81
N ALA A 26 4.47 -14.76 -18.78
CA ALA A 26 3.13 -14.85 -18.23
C ALA A 26 3.25 -14.65 -16.71
N ALA A 27 2.58 -13.63 -16.16
CA ALA A 27 2.63 -13.37 -14.73
C ALA A 27 2.06 -14.57 -13.95
N ARG A 28 2.74 -14.96 -12.88
CA ARG A 28 2.56 -16.25 -12.21
C ARG A 28 2.84 -16.20 -10.73
N PHE A 29 2.20 -17.13 -10.01
CA PHE A 29 2.64 -17.58 -8.69
C PHE A 29 3.38 -18.92 -8.82
N ASP A 30 4.44 -19.13 -8.04
CA ASP A 30 5.06 -20.44 -7.90
C ASP A 30 5.49 -20.76 -6.49
N LEU A 31 5.33 -22.04 -6.12
CA LEU A 31 5.90 -22.58 -4.90
C LEU A 31 7.34 -23.00 -5.14
N SER A 32 8.26 -22.50 -4.31
CA SER A 32 9.69 -22.74 -4.42
C SER A 32 10.29 -23.28 -3.11
N PRO A 33 10.89 -24.47 -3.13
CA PRO A 33 10.99 -25.39 -4.27
C PRO A 33 9.62 -25.97 -4.67
N ALA A 34 9.42 -26.24 -5.96
CA ALA A 34 8.18 -26.87 -6.46
C ALA A 34 8.08 -28.35 -6.05
N THR A 35 9.24 -29.00 -5.87
CA THR A 35 9.33 -30.36 -5.35
C THR A 35 10.52 -30.49 -4.42
N ALA A 36 10.32 -31.15 -3.29
CA ALA A 36 11.36 -31.44 -2.31
C ALA A 36 11.01 -32.70 -1.50
N GLU A 37 12.03 -33.29 -0.87
CA GLU A 37 11.87 -34.36 0.12
C GLU A 37 12.16 -33.80 1.51
N PHE A 38 11.19 -33.90 2.41
CA PHE A 38 11.32 -33.42 3.79
C PHE A 38 11.29 -34.60 4.78
N VAL A 39 11.77 -34.36 6.00
CA VAL A 39 11.71 -35.35 7.08
C VAL A 39 10.37 -35.22 7.80
N THR A 40 9.66 -36.34 7.97
CA THR A 40 8.37 -36.36 8.67
C THR A 40 8.53 -35.86 10.11
N GLY A 41 7.66 -34.94 10.55
CA GLY A 41 7.68 -34.39 11.92
C GLY A 41 8.64 -33.22 12.15
N CYS A 42 9.42 -32.80 11.15
CA CYS A 42 10.26 -31.60 11.24
C CYS A 42 9.57 -30.41 10.54
N ASP A 43 9.89 -29.19 10.98
CA ASP A 43 9.42 -27.98 10.31
C ASP A 43 10.19 -27.78 9.00
N SER A 44 9.50 -27.28 7.99
CA SER A 44 10.03 -27.08 6.65
C SER A 44 9.39 -25.84 6.05
N ALA A 45 10.12 -25.13 5.20
CA ALA A 45 9.68 -23.88 4.60
C ALA A 45 9.64 -23.97 3.08
N VAL A 46 8.63 -23.34 2.48
CA VAL A 46 8.49 -23.15 1.03
C VAL A 46 8.05 -21.72 0.77
N ASN A 47 8.69 -21.05 -0.19
CA ASN A 47 8.30 -19.71 -0.61
C ASN A 47 7.17 -19.75 -1.63
N ILE A 48 6.30 -18.75 -1.56
CA ILE A 48 5.37 -18.32 -2.58
C ILE A 48 6.05 -17.19 -3.32
N ASN A 49 6.51 -17.44 -4.54
CA ASN A 49 7.07 -16.40 -5.39
C ASN A 49 5.99 -15.82 -6.29
N ILE A 50 6.13 -14.53 -6.58
CA ILE A 50 5.30 -13.81 -7.54
C ILE A 50 6.19 -13.22 -8.63
N ASN A 51 5.75 -13.34 -9.87
CA ASN A 51 6.39 -12.73 -11.01
C ASN A 51 5.32 -12.06 -11.88
N THR A 52 5.44 -10.74 -12.07
CA THR A 52 4.52 -9.92 -12.87
C THR A 52 5.01 -9.71 -14.31
N GLU A 53 6.20 -10.21 -14.63
CA GLU A 53 6.81 -10.19 -15.97
C GLU A 53 6.92 -8.79 -16.56
N GLY A 54 7.47 -7.85 -15.78
CA GLY A 54 7.62 -6.45 -16.20
C GLY A 54 6.35 -5.61 -16.08
N ARG A 55 5.21 -6.20 -15.67
CA ARG A 55 3.95 -5.46 -15.46
C ARG A 55 3.88 -4.93 -14.04
N VAL A 56 3.34 -3.74 -13.86
CA VAL A 56 3.26 -3.09 -12.55
C VAL A 56 2.02 -3.56 -11.81
N SER A 57 2.21 -4.23 -10.68
CA SER A 57 1.16 -4.68 -9.77
C SER A 57 1.24 -3.93 -8.44
N ASP A 58 0.08 -3.58 -7.89
CA ASP A 58 -0.08 -2.92 -6.59
C ASP A 58 -0.84 -3.79 -5.58
N ALA A 59 -1.42 -4.91 -6.01
CA ALA A 59 -2.03 -5.89 -5.12
C ALA A 59 -2.06 -7.29 -5.74
N ALA A 60 -2.02 -8.31 -4.89
CA ALA A 60 -2.29 -9.68 -5.29
C ALA A 60 -2.92 -10.47 -4.12
N ASN A 61 -3.65 -11.51 -4.44
CA ASN A 61 -4.19 -12.45 -3.46
C ASN A 61 -3.93 -13.88 -3.92
N ILE A 62 -3.61 -14.77 -2.97
CA ILE A 62 -3.38 -16.17 -3.24
C ILE A 62 -4.22 -17.06 -2.32
N LEU A 63 -4.77 -18.12 -2.92
CA LEU A 63 -5.52 -19.17 -2.25
C LEU A 63 -4.80 -20.49 -2.53
N ILE A 64 -4.42 -21.24 -1.48
CA ILE A 64 -3.70 -22.51 -1.64
C ILE A 64 -4.42 -23.62 -0.88
N HIS A 65 -4.81 -24.65 -1.60
CA HIS A 65 -5.36 -25.88 -1.04
C HIS A 65 -4.26 -26.88 -0.66
N TYR A 66 -4.37 -27.45 0.54
CA TYR A 66 -3.50 -28.49 1.05
C TYR A 66 -4.31 -29.59 1.77
N ASN A 67 -3.68 -30.75 2.01
CA ASN A 67 -4.31 -31.82 2.78
C ASN A 67 -3.95 -31.73 4.28
N PRO A 68 -4.87 -31.31 5.17
CA PRO A 68 -4.60 -31.16 6.59
C PRO A 68 -4.34 -32.50 7.32
N ALA A 69 -4.67 -33.64 6.70
CA ALA A 69 -4.31 -34.95 7.21
C ALA A 69 -2.84 -35.31 6.95
N SER A 70 -2.22 -34.72 5.91
CA SER A 70 -0.82 -34.97 5.56
C SER A 70 0.14 -33.97 6.20
N VAL A 71 -0.25 -32.70 6.30
CA VAL A 71 0.62 -31.61 6.81
C VAL A 71 -0.14 -30.71 7.78
N GLU A 72 0.62 -30.15 8.71
CA GLU A 72 0.22 -29.10 9.63
C GLU A 72 0.93 -27.81 9.22
N ILE A 73 0.19 -26.72 9.01
CA ILE A 73 0.82 -25.41 8.79
C ILE A 73 1.25 -24.89 10.17
N ILE A 74 2.51 -24.49 10.26
CA ILE A 74 3.12 -23.97 11.47
C ILE A 74 3.03 -22.45 11.41
N ASP A 75 2.60 -21.87 12.52
CA ASP A 75 2.46 -20.43 12.65
C ASP A 75 3.83 -19.75 12.44
N ALA A 76 3.90 -18.81 11.50
CA ALA A 76 5.10 -18.05 11.22
C ALA A 76 5.53 -17.18 12.41
N ASN A 77 4.58 -16.80 13.28
CA ASN A 77 4.87 -16.12 14.53
C ASN A 77 4.18 -16.82 15.71
N PRO A 78 4.86 -17.80 16.36
CA PRO A 78 4.33 -18.51 17.53
C PRO A 78 3.96 -17.59 18.72
N GLY A 79 4.43 -16.34 18.72
CA GLY A 79 4.20 -15.35 19.77
C GLY A 79 3.07 -14.36 19.50
N ALA A 80 2.42 -14.38 18.33
CA ALA A 80 1.30 -13.48 17.98
C ALA A 80 0.23 -14.23 17.16
N ALA A 81 -0.98 -14.36 17.71
CA ALA A 81 -2.06 -15.05 17.02
C ALA A 81 -2.57 -14.24 15.82
N GLY A 82 -2.43 -14.78 14.60
CA GLY A 82 -3.03 -14.22 13.38
C GLY A 82 -2.09 -14.00 12.19
N ILE A 83 -0.79 -14.32 12.29
CA ILE A 83 0.16 -14.27 11.17
C ILE A 83 0.56 -15.70 10.80
N GLN A 84 -0.26 -16.37 10.00
CA GLN A 84 -0.05 -17.80 9.72
C GLN A 84 1.08 -18.06 8.71
N ILE A 85 1.23 -17.18 7.72
CA ILE A 85 2.23 -17.23 6.66
C ILE A 85 3.23 -16.09 6.90
N ARG A 86 4.53 -16.33 6.74
CA ARG A 86 5.51 -15.25 6.83
C ARG A 86 5.32 -14.32 5.62
N ASN A 87 5.17 -13.02 5.85
CA ASN A 87 5.05 -12.04 4.77
C ASN A 87 6.37 -12.00 3.97
N GLY A 88 6.29 -11.75 2.66
CA GLY A 88 7.47 -11.55 1.82
C GLY A 88 7.62 -10.10 1.36
N ASN A 89 8.65 -9.82 0.58
CA ASN A 89 8.99 -8.46 0.11
C ASN A 89 8.24 -7.99 -1.15
N ALA A 90 7.31 -8.77 -1.70
CA ALA A 90 6.61 -8.41 -2.92
C ALA A 90 5.71 -7.17 -2.78
N TYR A 91 5.17 -6.91 -1.58
CA TYR A 91 4.26 -5.81 -1.28
C TYR A 91 4.51 -5.23 0.13
N GLU A 92 4.15 -3.97 0.34
CA GLU A 92 4.39 -3.22 1.60
C GLU A 92 3.55 -3.73 2.78
N ALA A 93 2.35 -4.24 2.50
CA ALA A 93 1.40 -4.64 3.53
C ALA A 93 0.66 -5.91 3.13
N TYR A 94 0.32 -6.70 4.15
CA TYR A 94 -0.41 -7.95 3.97
C TYR A 94 -1.68 -7.99 4.84
N ALA A 95 -2.73 -8.59 4.29
CA ALA A 95 -4.00 -8.87 4.94
C ALA A 95 -4.48 -10.29 4.62
N ASP A 96 -5.57 -10.72 5.27
CA ASP A 96 -6.19 -12.03 5.04
C ASP A 96 -5.22 -13.21 5.22
N ASN A 97 -4.16 -13.03 6.02
CA ASN A 97 -3.13 -14.03 6.32
C ASN A 97 -3.71 -15.10 7.27
N THR A 98 -4.42 -16.06 6.69
CA THR A 98 -5.24 -17.02 7.44
C THR A 98 -5.05 -18.43 6.92
N VAL A 99 -4.98 -19.39 7.84
CA VAL A 99 -5.06 -20.83 7.54
C VAL A 99 -6.37 -21.35 8.10
N LEU A 100 -7.11 -22.10 7.29
CA LEU A 100 -8.37 -22.75 7.64
C LEU A 100 -8.16 -24.27 7.61
N PRO A 101 -7.70 -24.91 8.71
CA PRO A 101 -7.35 -26.33 8.71
C PRO A 101 -8.52 -27.26 8.42
N ALA A 102 -9.74 -26.87 8.79
CA ALA A 102 -10.95 -27.65 8.50
C ALA A 102 -11.27 -27.72 7.00
N GLU A 103 -10.85 -26.70 6.24
CA GLU A 103 -11.08 -26.57 4.80
C GLU A 103 -9.84 -26.96 3.98
N GLY A 104 -8.68 -27.09 4.64
CA GLY A 104 -7.40 -27.31 3.98
C GLY A 104 -7.02 -26.13 3.08
N LEU A 105 -7.25 -24.90 3.54
CA LEU A 105 -7.06 -23.68 2.74
C LEU A 105 -6.12 -22.69 3.43
N ILE A 106 -5.23 -22.07 2.66
CA ILE A 106 -4.37 -20.94 3.04
C ILE A 106 -4.79 -19.74 2.22
N ARG A 107 -4.88 -18.57 2.86
CA ARG A 107 -5.18 -17.28 2.23
C ARG A 107 -4.10 -16.27 2.61
N LEU A 108 -3.68 -15.47 1.64
CA LEU A 108 -2.78 -14.33 1.85
C LEU A 108 -3.06 -13.27 0.78
N THR A 109 -3.20 -12.02 1.21
CA THR A 109 -3.38 -10.86 0.31
C THR A 109 -2.26 -9.86 0.58
N GLY A 110 -1.55 -9.44 -0.45
CA GLY A 110 -0.51 -8.39 -0.39
C GLY A 110 -0.94 -7.17 -1.19
N PHE A 111 -0.58 -5.97 -0.73
CA PHE A 111 -0.84 -4.71 -1.43
C PHE A 111 0.17 -3.63 -1.04
N SER A 112 0.40 -2.68 -1.95
CA SER A 112 1.30 -1.55 -1.74
C SER A 112 0.65 -0.22 -2.06
N PHE A 113 1.12 0.84 -1.40
CA PHE A 113 0.62 2.20 -1.59
C PHE A 113 1.59 3.12 -2.33
N LEU A 114 2.90 2.91 -2.16
CA LEU A 114 3.96 3.80 -2.65
C LEU A 114 4.82 3.09 -3.71
N GLU A 115 5.42 1.96 -3.35
CA GLU A 115 6.27 1.12 -4.18
C GLU A 115 5.44 0.01 -4.85
N ARG A 116 5.75 -0.31 -6.11
CA ARG A 116 4.93 -1.25 -6.89
C ARG A 116 5.80 -2.35 -7.45
N LEU A 117 5.31 -3.58 -7.34
CA LEU A 117 5.98 -4.74 -7.89
C LEU A 117 5.93 -4.66 -9.43
N SER A 118 7.09 -4.50 -10.07
CA SER A 118 7.18 -4.44 -11.53
C SER A 118 7.80 -5.69 -12.15
N ASP A 119 8.33 -6.61 -11.36
CA ASP A 119 8.94 -7.84 -11.89
C ASP A 119 8.72 -9.01 -10.92
N GLN A 120 9.73 -9.40 -10.13
CA GLN A 120 9.67 -10.58 -9.28
C GLN A 120 9.80 -10.21 -7.81
N GLY A 121 9.22 -11.02 -6.94
CA GLY A 121 9.32 -10.88 -5.49
C GLY A 121 8.92 -12.16 -4.77
N VAL A 122 9.21 -12.22 -3.47
CA VAL A 122 8.67 -13.25 -2.59
C VAL A 122 7.37 -12.71 -2.01
N PHE A 123 6.26 -13.39 -2.28
CA PHE A 123 4.94 -13.01 -1.80
C PHE A 123 4.68 -13.48 -0.36
N GLY A 124 5.29 -14.60 0.05
CA GLY A 124 5.28 -15.07 1.43
C GLY A 124 5.92 -16.44 1.59
N THR A 125 6.13 -16.89 2.82
CA THR A 125 6.75 -18.19 3.12
C THR A 125 5.85 -19.03 4.00
N ILE A 126 5.55 -20.24 3.54
CA ILE A 126 4.75 -21.23 4.25
C ILE A 126 5.69 -22.09 5.08
N ILE A 127 5.49 -22.10 6.40
CA ILE A 127 6.15 -23.05 7.30
C ILE A 127 5.17 -24.19 7.60
N PHE A 128 5.60 -25.43 7.44
CA PHE A 128 4.74 -26.59 7.66
C PHE A 128 5.51 -27.79 8.20
N ARG A 129 4.77 -28.73 8.80
CA ARG A 129 5.27 -29.97 9.36
C ARG A 129 4.51 -31.17 8.79
N GLY A 130 5.23 -32.18 8.32
CA GLY A 130 4.62 -33.45 7.88
C GLY A 130 4.04 -34.22 9.07
N ARG A 131 2.76 -34.61 9.01
CA ARG A 131 2.10 -35.38 10.07
C ARG A 131 2.61 -36.83 10.10
N PRO A 132 2.62 -37.50 11.27
CA PRO A 132 3.02 -38.90 11.37
C PRO A 132 2.25 -39.80 10.39
N GLY A 133 2.97 -40.56 9.56
CA GLY A 133 2.39 -41.46 8.56
C GLY A 133 2.09 -40.83 7.19
N ALA A 134 2.32 -39.52 7.01
CA ALA A 134 2.25 -38.89 5.70
C ALA A 134 3.40 -39.36 4.80
N THR A 135 3.11 -39.71 3.55
CA THR A 135 4.13 -40.05 2.53
C THR A 135 4.33 -38.95 1.51
N ASN A 136 3.30 -38.13 1.28
CA ASN A 136 3.32 -36.99 0.38
C ASN A 136 2.34 -35.90 0.83
N ALA A 137 2.58 -34.68 0.36
CA ALA A 137 1.64 -33.57 0.41
C ALA A 137 1.72 -32.73 -0.86
N THR A 138 0.57 -32.20 -1.26
CA THR A 138 0.44 -31.32 -2.42
C THR A 138 -0.16 -30.00 -1.97
N PHE A 139 0.43 -28.90 -2.42
CA PHE A 139 -0.06 -27.54 -2.24
C PHE A 139 -0.51 -27.05 -3.62
N THR A 140 -1.81 -26.86 -3.77
CA THR A 140 -2.44 -26.50 -5.06
C THR A 140 -2.92 -25.07 -4.99
N ILE A 141 -2.35 -24.19 -5.81
CA ILE A 141 -2.80 -22.81 -5.92
C ILE A 141 -4.14 -22.84 -6.67
N ASP A 142 -5.18 -22.24 -6.08
CA ASP A 142 -6.49 -22.12 -6.71
C ASP A 142 -6.41 -21.07 -7.82
N PHE A 143 -6.55 -21.54 -9.06
CA PHE A 143 -6.41 -20.71 -10.25
C PHE A 143 -7.23 -21.27 -11.41
N LEU A 144 -8.07 -20.40 -11.97
CA LEU A 144 -8.85 -20.58 -13.17
C LEU A 144 -8.73 -19.29 -14.01
N ALA A 145 -8.03 -19.36 -15.14
CA ALA A 145 -7.77 -18.19 -15.98
C ALA A 145 -9.03 -17.33 -16.25
N GLY A 146 -8.98 -16.05 -15.84
CA GLY A 146 -10.06 -15.08 -16.01
C GLY A 146 -11.16 -15.12 -14.94
N SER A 147 -11.01 -15.95 -13.91
CA SER A 147 -11.78 -15.85 -12.67
C SER A 147 -11.26 -14.70 -11.80
N THR A 148 -12.11 -14.18 -10.90
CA THR A 148 -11.78 -13.07 -9.99
C THR A 148 -12.07 -13.43 -8.52
N THR A 149 -12.26 -14.72 -8.24
CA THR A 149 -12.65 -15.25 -6.91
C THR A 149 -11.66 -16.27 -6.38
N ASP A 150 -10.59 -16.50 -7.13
CA ASP A 150 -9.48 -17.42 -6.92
C ASP A 150 -8.20 -16.60 -6.69
N SER A 151 -7.02 -17.16 -6.91
CA SER A 151 -5.77 -16.39 -6.82
C SER A 151 -5.68 -15.41 -7.98
N ASN A 152 -5.31 -14.15 -7.73
CA ASN A 152 -5.20 -13.12 -8.75
C ASN A 152 -4.00 -12.19 -8.48
N ILE A 153 -3.48 -11.58 -9.53
CA ILE A 153 -2.48 -10.51 -9.45
C ILE A 153 -3.09 -9.28 -10.12
N ALA A 154 -3.38 -8.23 -9.37
CA ALA A 154 -4.01 -7.03 -9.91
C ALA A 154 -2.97 -6.11 -10.57
N GLU A 155 -3.26 -5.66 -11.78
CA GLU A 155 -2.47 -4.60 -12.42
C GLU A 155 -2.81 -3.22 -11.86
N TYR A 156 -1.80 -2.40 -11.59
CA TYR A 156 -1.96 -1.12 -10.89
C TYR A 156 -2.92 -0.13 -11.58
N LEU A 157 -2.86 0.00 -12.90
CA LEU A 157 -3.62 0.99 -13.65
C LEU A 157 -4.99 0.46 -14.10
N THR A 158 -5.05 -0.79 -14.53
CA THR A 158 -6.26 -1.37 -15.12
C THR A 158 -7.06 -2.21 -14.14
N SER A 159 -6.45 -2.64 -13.04
CA SER A 159 -6.95 -3.70 -12.15
C SER A 159 -7.28 -5.00 -12.89
N ASP A 160 -6.69 -5.20 -14.07
CA ASP A 160 -6.80 -6.46 -14.79
C ASP A 160 -6.06 -7.54 -14.01
N ASP A 161 -6.63 -8.75 -13.98
CA ASP A 161 -5.90 -9.91 -13.48
C ASP A 161 -4.76 -10.26 -14.46
N LEU A 162 -3.55 -10.13 -13.96
CA LEU A 162 -2.32 -10.48 -14.64
C LEU A 162 -2.04 -11.98 -14.56
N LEU A 163 -2.60 -12.69 -13.58
CA LEU A 163 -2.27 -14.08 -13.33
C LEU A 163 -2.68 -14.95 -14.52
N THR A 164 -1.67 -15.56 -15.16
CA THR A 164 -1.85 -16.35 -16.38
C THR A 164 -1.37 -17.79 -16.22
N GLY A 165 -0.69 -18.10 -15.11
CA GLY A 165 -0.32 -19.45 -14.74
C GLY A 165 0.10 -19.56 -13.28
N VAL A 166 0.11 -20.78 -12.76
CA VAL A 166 0.58 -21.10 -11.41
C VAL A 166 1.45 -22.36 -11.44
N ALA A 167 2.39 -22.48 -10.50
CA ALA A 167 3.13 -23.71 -10.27
C ALA A 167 2.88 -24.24 -8.86
N ASN A 168 2.23 -25.40 -8.80
CA ASN A 168 1.90 -26.10 -7.55
C ASN A 168 3.13 -26.74 -6.91
N GLY A 169 3.01 -27.03 -5.61
CA GLY A 169 4.02 -27.71 -4.81
C GLY A 169 3.67 -29.18 -4.59
N SER A 170 4.64 -30.08 -4.73
CA SER A 170 4.48 -31.50 -4.46
C SER A 170 5.68 -32.03 -3.67
N TYR A 171 5.42 -32.44 -2.44
CA TYR A 171 6.44 -32.79 -1.46
C TYR A 171 6.32 -34.25 -1.03
N THR A 172 7.46 -34.87 -0.78
CA THR A 172 7.54 -36.24 -0.25
C THR A 172 8.09 -36.22 1.16
N PHE A 173 7.63 -37.15 1.99
CA PHE A 173 8.10 -37.26 3.36
C PHE A 173 8.82 -38.58 3.57
N ARG A 174 10.05 -38.49 4.05
CA ARG A 174 10.82 -39.67 4.48
C ARG A 174 10.74 -39.85 5.99
N GLY A 175 10.89 -41.10 6.42
CA GLY A 175 11.11 -41.43 7.83
C GLY A 175 12.52 -41.05 8.26
N GLY A 176 12.67 -40.47 9.44
CA GLY A 176 13.95 -40.05 10.00
C GLY A 176 13.76 -39.28 11.31
N SER A 177 14.86 -39.04 12.02
CA SER A 177 14.89 -38.06 13.11
C SER A 177 15.26 -36.69 12.53
N CYS A 178 14.73 -35.61 13.10
CA CYS A 178 15.22 -34.26 12.82
C CYS A 178 16.68 -34.20 13.30
N VAL A 179 17.62 -34.46 12.39
CA VAL A 179 19.03 -34.17 12.65
C VAL A 179 19.10 -32.65 12.63
N ALA A 180 19.50 -32.05 13.75
CA ALA A 180 19.73 -30.62 13.79
C ALA A 180 20.78 -30.30 12.72
N ASP A 181 20.46 -29.40 11.81
CA ASP A 181 21.47 -28.78 10.99
C ASP A 181 22.52 -28.13 11.90
N VAL A 182 23.78 -28.25 11.53
CA VAL A 182 24.93 -27.65 12.23
C VAL A 182 25.81 -26.86 11.26
N THR A 183 25.41 -26.78 9.99
CA THR A 183 26.18 -26.13 8.93
C THR A 183 25.63 -24.72 8.76
N PRO A 184 26.42 -23.67 9.04
CA PRO A 184 25.93 -22.31 8.86
C PRO A 184 25.85 -21.92 7.36
N PRO A 185 25.07 -20.87 7.04
CA PRO A 185 24.97 -20.36 5.68
C PRO A 185 26.30 -19.75 5.20
N TYR A 186 26.46 -19.59 3.89
CA TYR A 186 27.64 -18.96 3.29
C TYR A 186 27.29 -17.95 2.20
N VAL A 187 28.16 -16.94 2.04
CA VAL A 187 28.03 -15.90 1.02
C VAL A 187 28.80 -16.29 -0.24
N SER A 188 28.23 -16.01 -1.41
CA SER A 188 28.86 -16.17 -2.71
C SER A 188 28.50 -15.03 -3.67
N ASN A 189 29.28 -14.85 -4.73
CA ASN A 189 29.06 -13.83 -5.78
C ASN A 189 28.85 -12.38 -5.28
N PRO A 190 29.67 -11.85 -4.35
CA PRO A 190 29.55 -10.45 -3.94
C PRO A 190 29.88 -9.50 -5.10
N SER A 191 29.06 -8.46 -5.26
CA SER A 191 29.27 -7.35 -6.18
C SER A 191 28.91 -6.05 -5.47
N PRO A 192 29.81 -5.06 -5.35
CA PRO A 192 31.18 -5.06 -5.87
C PRO A 192 32.02 -6.19 -5.30
N VAL A 193 32.92 -6.76 -6.11
CA VAL A 193 33.83 -7.81 -5.67
C VAL A 193 34.86 -7.23 -4.68
N PRO A 194 35.43 -8.05 -3.77
CA PRO A 194 36.52 -7.62 -2.90
C PRO A 194 37.65 -6.92 -3.68
N ASP A 195 38.16 -5.81 -3.12
CA ASP A 195 39.22 -4.97 -3.67
C ASP A 195 38.92 -4.30 -5.02
N ALA A 196 37.66 -4.30 -5.48
CA ALA A 196 37.28 -3.61 -6.71
C ALA A 196 37.61 -2.12 -6.62
N THR A 197 38.10 -1.54 -7.72
CA THR A 197 38.36 -0.09 -7.84
C THR A 197 37.48 0.52 -8.93
N GLY A 198 37.18 1.80 -8.81
CA GLY A 198 36.36 2.50 -9.80
C GLY A 198 34.89 2.06 -9.78
N VAL A 199 34.41 1.59 -8.62
CA VAL A 199 32.99 1.27 -8.41
C VAL A 199 32.17 2.57 -8.54
N PRO A 200 31.07 2.58 -9.30
CA PRO A 200 30.16 3.73 -9.36
C PRO A 200 29.72 4.17 -7.97
N ILE A 201 29.58 5.48 -7.76
CA ILE A 201 29.18 6.02 -6.45
C ILE A 201 27.76 5.62 -6.04
N ASP A 202 26.91 5.31 -7.01
CA ASP A 202 25.52 4.88 -6.87
C ASP A 202 25.36 3.35 -6.96
N ALA A 203 26.45 2.58 -6.79
CA ALA A 203 26.40 1.13 -6.94
C ALA A 203 25.68 0.44 -5.78
N ASN A 204 24.85 -0.54 -6.11
CA ASN A 204 24.25 -1.45 -5.12
C ASN A 204 25.28 -2.48 -4.64
N VAL A 205 25.10 -2.95 -3.40
CA VAL A 205 25.81 -4.11 -2.85
C VAL A 205 24.91 -5.34 -3.02
N THR A 206 25.36 -6.34 -3.77
CA THR A 206 24.60 -7.55 -4.09
C THR A 206 25.41 -8.81 -3.82
N PHE A 207 24.77 -9.89 -3.39
CA PHE A 207 25.42 -11.18 -3.11
C PHE A 207 24.38 -12.30 -3.07
N ASN A 208 24.84 -13.55 -3.18
CA ASN A 208 24.03 -14.71 -2.87
C ASN A 208 24.36 -15.23 -1.48
N ILE A 209 23.34 -15.67 -0.75
CA ILE A 209 23.49 -16.36 0.53
C ILE A 209 22.77 -17.70 0.47
N SER A 210 23.47 -18.78 0.82
CA SER A 210 23.00 -20.14 0.60
C SER A 210 23.17 -21.00 1.85
N ASP A 211 22.18 -21.87 2.08
CA ASP A 211 22.28 -23.01 2.97
C ASP A 211 21.55 -24.21 2.36
N SER A 212 22.19 -25.38 2.33
CA SER A 212 21.67 -26.54 1.60
C SER A 212 20.83 -27.51 2.44
N GLN A 213 20.70 -27.25 3.75
CA GLN A 213 20.09 -28.17 4.70
C GLN A 213 18.83 -27.55 5.33
N SER A 214 18.99 -26.67 6.31
CA SER A 214 17.85 -26.01 6.97
C SER A 214 17.36 -24.79 6.20
N GLY A 215 18.20 -24.20 5.34
CA GLY A 215 17.90 -22.98 4.61
C GLY A 215 18.20 -21.72 5.44
N VAL A 216 18.44 -20.60 4.76
CA VAL A 216 18.79 -19.31 5.36
C VAL A 216 17.57 -18.70 6.06
N ASP A 217 17.74 -18.26 7.31
CA ASP A 217 16.75 -17.43 7.97
C ASP A 217 16.94 -15.97 7.54
N LEU A 218 16.04 -15.46 6.71
CA LEU A 218 16.10 -14.09 6.20
C LEU A 218 16.05 -13.02 7.30
N ASP A 219 15.38 -13.27 8.43
CA ASP A 219 15.31 -12.29 9.55
C ASP A 219 16.70 -12.05 10.16
N SER A 220 17.58 -13.03 10.04
CA SER A 220 18.94 -12.96 10.56
C SER A 220 19.93 -12.29 9.62
N VAL A 221 19.53 -12.01 8.36
CA VAL A 221 20.43 -11.44 7.35
C VAL A 221 20.59 -9.94 7.58
N THR A 222 21.80 -9.54 7.95
CA THR A 222 22.16 -8.12 8.10
C THR A 222 23.33 -7.77 7.19
N VAL A 223 23.22 -6.64 6.50
CA VAL A 223 24.26 -6.11 5.60
C VAL A 223 24.68 -4.75 6.11
N ASN A 224 25.89 -4.65 6.64
CA ASN A 224 26.48 -3.39 7.05
C ASN A 224 27.31 -2.82 5.90
N VAL A 225 26.95 -1.63 5.41
CA VAL A 225 27.72 -0.87 4.42
C VAL A 225 28.18 0.43 5.07
N ASP A 226 29.49 0.53 5.30
CA ASP A 226 30.16 1.71 5.89
C ASP A 226 29.52 2.22 7.21
N GLY A 227 29.13 1.30 8.08
CA GLY A 227 28.52 1.60 9.38
C GLY A 227 26.99 1.71 9.37
N THR A 228 26.35 1.65 8.21
CA THR A 228 24.89 1.61 8.08
C THR A 228 24.40 0.18 7.88
N ILE A 229 23.52 -0.30 8.76
CA ILE A 229 22.99 -1.67 8.72
C ILE A 229 21.67 -1.69 7.95
N TYR A 230 21.57 -2.59 6.98
CA TYR A 230 20.39 -2.89 6.19
C TYR A 230 19.88 -4.30 6.53
N THR A 231 18.57 -4.41 6.72
CA THR A 231 17.84 -5.64 7.07
C THR A 231 16.57 -5.73 6.24
N GLU A 232 15.93 -6.90 6.19
CA GLU A 232 14.65 -7.08 5.49
C GLU A 232 13.60 -6.05 5.93
N ASP A 233 13.42 -5.88 7.24
CA ASP A 233 12.41 -4.96 7.81
C ASP A 233 12.82 -3.47 7.78
N GLY A 234 13.93 -3.14 7.11
CA GLY A 234 14.49 -1.79 7.05
C GLY A 234 13.79 -0.86 6.05
N GLU A 235 14.20 0.41 5.97
CA GLU A 235 13.72 1.34 4.92
C GLU A 235 14.04 0.76 3.54
N ASP A 236 13.03 0.38 2.72
CA ASP A 236 12.96 -0.10 1.31
C ASP A 236 14.24 -0.11 0.44
N ARG A 237 15.35 -0.54 1.01
CA ARG A 237 16.70 -0.52 0.45
C ARG A 237 17.33 -1.90 0.48
N PHE A 238 16.68 -2.86 1.12
CA PHE A 238 17.04 -4.27 1.15
C PHE A 238 16.02 -5.03 0.31
N SER A 239 16.49 -5.75 -0.70
CA SER A 239 15.65 -6.58 -1.56
C SER A 239 16.26 -7.97 -1.72
N TYR A 240 15.42 -8.98 -1.94
CA TYR A 240 15.89 -10.35 -2.11
C TYR A 240 14.98 -11.14 -3.06
N LEU A 241 15.56 -12.15 -3.71
CA LEU A 241 14.86 -13.14 -4.53
C LEU A 241 15.38 -14.54 -4.20
N GLY A 242 14.58 -15.58 -4.40
CA GLY A 242 15.04 -16.96 -4.28
C GLY A 242 14.20 -17.85 -3.37
N SER A 243 14.85 -18.82 -2.74
CA SER A 243 14.22 -19.84 -1.88
C SER A 243 14.97 -19.92 -0.55
N PRO A 244 14.42 -20.58 0.49
CA PRO A 244 15.15 -20.76 1.74
C PRO A 244 16.55 -21.38 1.54
N GLY A 245 16.75 -22.21 0.51
CA GLY A 245 18.07 -22.80 0.24
C GLY A 245 19.11 -21.82 -0.36
N GLU A 246 18.65 -20.75 -1.02
CA GLU A 246 19.51 -19.73 -1.60
C GLU A 246 18.70 -18.45 -1.89
N TYR A 247 19.17 -17.33 -1.35
CA TYR A 247 18.67 -16.00 -1.65
C TYR A 247 19.72 -15.18 -2.41
N SER A 248 19.29 -14.42 -3.40
CA SER A 248 20.06 -13.34 -3.99
C SER A 248 19.60 -12.03 -3.36
N VAL A 249 20.50 -11.37 -2.62
CA VAL A 249 20.23 -10.15 -1.85
C VAL A 249 20.83 -8.96 -2.57
N ALA A 250 20.10 -7.84 -2.59
CA ALA A 250 20.56 -6.57 -3.13
C ALA A 250 20.21 -5.43 -2.17
N VAL A 251 21.23 -4.65 -1.82
CA VAL A 251 21.15 -3.47 -0.97
C VAL A 251 21.46 -2.23 -1.79
N ASN A 252 20.56 -1.24 -1.74
CA ASN A 252 20.75 0.09 -2.32
C ASN A 252 21.09 1.07 -1.18
N PRO A 253 22.37 1.45 -0.98
CA PRO A 253 22.78 2.31 0.12
C PRO A 253 22.00 3.62 0.19
N ALA A 254 21.81 4.13 1.42
CA ALA A 254 21.01 5.32 1.69
C ALA A 254 21.65 6.61 1.14
N ALA A 255 22.97 6.60 0.96
CA ALA A 255 23.77 7.67 0.39
C ALA A 255 24.77 7.12 -0.63
N ASP A 256 25.05 7.90 -1.68
CA ASP A 256 26.08 7.59 -2.66
C ASP A 256 27.46 7.50 -1.98
N PHE A 257 28.29 6.56 -2.43
CA PHE A 257 29.65 6.39 -1.95
C PHE A 257 30.52 7.62 -2.24
N THR A 258 31.41 7.92 -1.30
CA THR A 258 32.42 8.97 -1.53
C THR A 258 33.43 8.50 -2.59
N PRO A 259 33.66 9.25 -3.69
CA PRO A 259 34.59 8.84 -4.74
C PRO A 259 35.98 8.50 -4.20
N GLY A 260 36.42 7.24 -4.41
CA GLY A 260 37.76 6.77 -4.04
C GLY A 260 38.01 6.54 -2.54
N ALA A 261 36.98 6.64 -1.70
CA ALA A 261 37.04 6.24 -0.30
C ALA A 261 36.83 4.71 -0.18
N PRO A 262 37.57 4.02 0.70
CA PRO A 262 37.34 2.61 0.96
C PRO A 262 35.97 2.41 1.63
N VAL A 263 35.21 1.43 1.16
CA VAL A 263 33.89 1.08 1.69
C VAL A 263 33.95 -0.32 2.29
N LEU A 264 33.65 -0.43 3.58
CA LEU A 264 33.56 -1.71 4.29
C LEU A 264 32.17 -2.32 4.12
N VAL A 265 32.13 -3.60 3.74
CA VAL A 265 30.92 -4.42 3.71
C VAL A 265 31.07 -5.58 4.69
N GLU A 266 30.10 -5.75 5.58
CA GLU A 266 29.99 -6.90 6.47
C GLU A 266 28.60 -7.54 6.32
N ILE A 267 28.57 -8.85 6.05
CA ILE A 267 27.35 -9.64 5.90
C ILE A 267 27.30 -10.68 7.02
N ASN A 268 26.20 -10.71 7.76
CA ASN A 268 25.90 -11.70 8.78
C ASN A 268 24.59 -12.42 8.45
N ALA A 269 24.50 -13.70 8.82
CA ALA A 269 23.28 -14.49 8.71
C ALA A 269 23.33 -15.75 9.59
N ALA A 270 22.17 -16.34 9.79
CA ALA A 270 21.94 -17.64 10.38
C ALA A 270 21.03 -18.48 9.47
N ASP A 271 21.05 -19.78 9.66
CA ASP A 271 20.07 -20.67 9.06
C ASP A 271 18.79 -20.77 9.92
N LEU A 272 17.76 -21.47 9.42
CA LEU A 272 16.49 -21.69 10.11
C LEU A 272 16.62 -22.54 11.38
N ASN A 273 17.77 -23.17 11.59
CA ASN A 273 18.13 -23.93 12.77
C ASN A 273 18.96 -23.12 13.79
N GLY A 274 19.31 -21.86 13.46
CA GLY A 274 20.05 -20.93 14.31
C GLY A 274 21.57 -21.01 14.20
N ASN A 275 22.13 -21.75 13.24
CA ASN A 275 23.58 -21.79 13.04
C ASN A 275 24.05 -20.50 12.36
N ARG A 276 24.85 -19.71 13.06
CA ARG A 276 25.36 -18.42 12.58
C ARG A 276 26.63 -18.61 11.75
N MET A 277 26.70 -17.93 10.62
CA MET A 277 27.94 -17.87 9.83
C MET A 277 28.99 -16.98 10.48
N THR A 278 30.26 -17.25 10.21
CA THR A 278 31.32 -16.26 10.47
C THR A 278 31.04 -15.02 9.62
N PRO A 279 31.08 -13.79 10.19
CA PRO A 279 30.82 -12.56 9.44
C PRO A 279 31.65 -12.48 8.16
N TYR A 280 30.99 -12.33 7.01
CA TYR A 280 31.68 -12.18 5.72
C TYR A 280 32.03 -10.71 5.52
N ARG A 281 33.33 -10.39 5.64
CA ARG A 281 33.85 -9.02 5.60
C ARG A 281 34.74 -8.80 4.38
N TYR A 282 34.52 -7.69 3.67
CA TYR A 282 35.42 -7.26 2.60
C TYR A 282 35.35 -5.74 2.40
N VAL A 283 36.38 -5.19 1.74
CA VAL A 283 36.45 -3.76 1.39
C VAL A 283 36.53 -3.63 -0.13
N PHE A 284 35.94 -2.58 -0.68
CA PHE A 284 36.17 -2.14 -2.06
C PHE A 284 36.52 -0.64 -2.10
N ASN A 285 36.94 -0.14 -3.25
CA ASN A 285 37.49 1.21 -3.45
C ASN A 285 38.71 1.53 -2.57
N GLN A 286 39.51 0.51 -2.22
CA GLN A 286 40.76 0.72 -1.51
C GLN A 286 41.86 1.25 -2.47
N PRO A 287 42.63 2.28 -2.09
CA PRO A 287 43.79 2.70 -2.87
C PRO A 287 44.79 1.54 -2.97
N ALA A 288 45.28 1.28 -4.19
CA ALA A 288 46.17 0.15 -4.47
C ALA A 288 47.32 0.10 -3.45
N VAL A 289 47.40 -1.00 -2.70
CA VAL A 289 48.57 -1.28 -1.86
C VAL A 289 49.78 -1.35 -2.81
N PRO A 290 50.81 -0.50 -2.64
CA PRO A 290 52.00 -0.59 -3.47
C PRO A 290 52.61 -2.00 -3.34
N PRO A 291 53.14 -2.59 -4.42
CA PRO A 291 53.68 -3.94 -4.37
C PRO A 291 54.73 -4.02 -3.26
N THR A 292 54.54 -4.93 -2.31
CA THR A 292 55.49 -5.18 -1.23
C THR A 292 56.87 -5.43 -1.85
N PRO A 293 57.91 -4.66 -1.48
CA PRO A 293 59.26 -4.96 -1.93
C PRO A 293 59.67 -6.36 -1.45
N PRO A 294 60.50 -7.09 -2.22
CA PRO A 294 60.90 -8.44 -1.86
C PRO A 294 61.56 -8.46 -0.47
N SER A 295 61.17 -9.45 0.34
CA SER A 295 61.65 -9.57 1.72
C SER A 295 63.19 -9.68 1.78
N CYS A 296 63.77 -9.14 2.86
CA CYS A 296 65.20 -9.20 3.18
C CYS A 296 65.80 -10.62 3.24
N ALA A 297 64.99 -11.68 3.20
CA ALA A 297 65.48 -13.06 3.12
C ALA A 297 66.23 -13.37 1.82
N ALA A 298 66.04 -12.57 0.76
CA ALA A 298 66.73 -12.76 -0.53
C ALA A 298 68.10 -12.05 -0.66
N LEU A 299 68.56 -11.29 0.35
CA LEU A 299 69.78 -10.47 0.24
C LEU A 299 70.82 -10.62 1.37
N GLY A 300 70.68 -11.61 2.26
CA GLY A 300 71.82 -12.14 3.04
C GLY A 300 72.57 -11.16 3.96
N CYS A 301 71.93 -10.13 4.50
CA CYS A 301 72.58 -9.21 5.45
C CYS A 301 72.16 -9.48 6.90
N ALA A 302 73.17 -9.61 7.78
CA ALA A 302 72.99 -9.71 9.22
C ALA A 302 72.43 -8.41 9.81
N ALA A 303 71.47 -8.56 10.72
CA ALA A 303 70.78 -7.47 11.40
C ALA A 303 71.73 -6.57 12.22
N PRO A 304 71.41 -5.28 12.31
CA PRO A 304 71.58 -4.56 13.55
C PRO A 304 70.24 -4.12 14.13
N THR A 305 70.19 -4.30 15.44
CA THR A 305 69.26 -3.85 16.46
C THR A 305 68.72 -2.43 16.27
N THR A 306 67.46 -2.28 16.68
CA THR A 306 66.72 -1.05 17.07
C THR A 306 66.41 -0.03 15.97
N CYS A 307 65.20 -0.14 15.40
CA CYS A 307 64.44 1.01 14.91
C CYS A 307 63.16 1.13 15.74
N ALA A 308 62.93 2.33 16.26
CA ALA A 308 61.77 2.71 17.04
C ALA A 308 60.49 2.52 16.23
N THR A 309 59.51 1.87 16.86
CA THR A 309 58.12 1.82 16.40
C THR A 309 57.53 3.23 16.41
N GLU A 310 56.93 3.62 15.28
CA GLU A 310 55.99 4.74 15.22
C GLU A 310 54.88 4.56 16.27
N PRO A 311 54.31 5.64 16.80
CA PRO A 311 53.18 5.56 17.71
C PRO A 311 51.97 5.02 16.93
N VAL A 312 51.74 3.72 17.05
CA VAL A 312 50.48 3.07 16.74
C VAL A 312 49.42 3.79 17.58
N LEU A 313 48.47 4.47 16.92
CA LEU A 313 47.20 4.81 17.57
C LEU A 313 46.66 3.50 18.16
N PRO A 314 46.30 3.46 19.45
CA PRO A 314 45.89 2.22 20.08
C PRO A 314 44.71 1.66 19.30
N GLU A 315 44.98 0.56 18.59
CA GLU A 315 43.96 -0.34 18.09
C GLU A 315 43.16 -0.72 19.34
N GLU A 316 41.85 -0.49 19.30
CA GLU A 316 40.96 -0.91 20.38
C GLU A 316 41.09 -2.44 20.45
N ILE A 317 41.84 -2.94 21.44
CA ILE A 317 42.09 -4.36 21.63
C ILE A 317 40.73 -4.97 21.99
N ILE A 318 40.03 -5.49 20.98
CA ILE A 318 38.88 -6.36 21.18
C ILE A 318 39.48 -7.69 21.66
N GLU A 319 39.56 -7.89 22.98
CA GLU A 319 39.99 -9.17 23.53
C GLU A 319 39.02 -10.27 23.09
N GLU A 320 39.49 -11.21 22.26
CA GLU A 320 38.70 -12.36 21.84
C GLU A 320 38.38 -13.25 23.05
N PRO A 321 37.14 -13.80 23.14
CA PRO A 321 36.76 -14.65 24.25
C PRO A 321 37.65 -15.89 24.31
N THR A 322 38.21 -16.17 25.48
CA THR A 322 39.10 -17.32 25.73
C THR A 322 38.36 -18.51 26.36
N VAL A 323 37.07 -18.34 26.67
CA VAL A 323 36.19 -19.39 27.15
C VAL A 323 35.73 -20.29 25.99
N PRO A 324 35.75 -21.64 26.14
CA PRO A 324 35.23 -22.54 25.11
C PRO A 324 33.74 -22.30 24.83
N GLU A 325 33.33 -22.42 23.56
CA GLU A 325 31.97 -22.13 23.10
C GLU A 325 30.86 -22.82 23.93
N SER A 326 31.08 -24.06 24.37
CA SER A 326 30.13 -24.81 25.22
C SER A 326 29.90 -24.24 26.62
N GLN A 327 30.76 -23.31 27.06
CA GLN A 327 30.72 -22.64 28.36
C GLN A 327 30.43 -21.14 28.22
N LYS A 328 30.23 -20.65 26.99
CA LYS A 328 29.95 -19.25 26.71
C LYS A 328 28.55 -18.90 27.23
N LEU A 329 28.44 -17.79 27.95
CA LEU A 329 27.15 -17.29 28.40
C LEU A 329 26.41 -16.62 27.25
N LEU A 330 25.08 -16.66 27.29
CA LEU A 330 24.22 -15.98 26.32
C LEU A 330 23.58 -14.75 26.94
N LEU A 331 23.06 -13.85 26.10
CA LEU A 331 22.32 -12.68 26.57
C LEU A 331 21.11 -13.09 27.44
N ASN A 332 20.47 -14.22 27.14
CA ASN A 332 19.37 -14.79 27.91
C ASN A 332 19.77 -15.36 29.28
N ASP A 333 21.07 -15.54 29.57
CA ASP A 333 21.53 -15.85 30.93
C ASP A 333 21.52 -14.62 31.84
N PHE A 334 21.36 -13.43 31.25
CA PHE A 334 21.12 -12.17 31.94
C PHE A 334 19.63 -11.86 31.93
N SER A 335 19.14 -11.39 33.07
CA SER A 335 17.78 -10.90 33.23
C SER A 335 17.78 -9.39 33.22
N PHE A 336 17.02 -8.81 32.30
CA PHE A 336 16.82 -7.37 32.18
C PHE A 336 15.45 -7.03 32.76
N TYR A 337 15.39 -6.01 33.61
CA TYR A 337 14.14 -5.59 34.22
C TYR A 337 13.93 -4.09 34.06
N GLY A 338 12.77 -3.72 33.54
CA GLY A 338 12.27 -2.36 33.58
C GLY A 338 11.37 -2.12 34.80
N ALA A 339 10.83 -0.91 34.90
CA ALA A 339 9.85 -0.54 35.92
C ALA A 339 10.31 -0.89 37.37
N GLY A 340 11.58 -0.60 37.67
CA GLY A 340 12.16 -0.82 39.01
C GLY A 340 12.38 -2.30 39.38
N GLY A 341 12.46 -3.22 38.42
CA GLY A 341 12.71 -4.64 38.68
C GLY A 341 11.48 -5.55 38.53
N SER A 342 10.34 -4.99 38.17
CA SER A 342 9.04 -5.66 38.23
C SER A 342 8.58 -6.24 36.90
N ILE A 343 9.08 -5.70 35.78
CA ILE A 343 8.76 -6.16 34.42
C ILE A 343 10.03 -6.70 33.81
N GLN A 344 10.04 -8.00 33.52
CA GLN A 344 11.13 -8.62 32.80
C GLN A 344 11.07 -8.19 31.33
N LEU A 345 12.15 -7.59 30.86
CA LEU A 345 12.39 -7.24 29.46
C LEU A 345 13.11 -8.41 28.82
N LEU A 346 12.49 -9.02 27.83
CA LEU A 346 13.07 -10.16 27.14
C LEU A 346 13.79 -9.67 25.88
N PRO A 347 15.01 -10.13 25.61
CA PRO A 347 15.63 -9.95 24.31
C PRO A 347 14.71 -10.52 23.22
N ASN A 348 14.53 -9.77 22.14
CA ASN A 348 13.87 -10.29 20.93
C ASN A 348 14.80 -11.28 20.20
N ARG A 349 14.36 -11.80 19.06
CA ARG A 349 15.17 -12.75 18.25
C ARG A 349 16.49 -12.16 17.73
N ASN A 350 16.62 -10.84 17.73
CA ASN A 350 17.81 -10.09 17.30
C ASN A 350 18.72 -9.70 18.48
N ASP A 351 18.54 -10.31 19.66
CA ASP A 351 19.26 -9.99 20.89
C ASP A 351 19.10 -8.52 21.33
N GLU A 352 17.92 -7.94 21.04
CA GLU A 352 17.59 -6.55 21.39
C GLU A 352 16.57 -6.48 22.52
N ILE A 353 16.88 -5.68 23.53
CA ILE A 353 16.02 -5.41 24.67
C ILE A 353 15.28 -4.09 24.43
N THR A 354 13.96 -4.15 24.26
CA THR A 354 13.14 -2.95 24.04
C THR A 354 12.77 -2.28 25.37
N THR A 355 12.92 -0.96 25.48
CA THR A 355 12.51 -0.18 26.65
C THR A 355 12.23 1.29 26.30
N LEU A 356 11.83 2.09 27.29
CA LEU A 356 11.54 3.52 27.14
C LEU A 356 12.77 4.39 27.44
N LEU A 357 12.87 5.52 26.74
CA LEU A 357 13.86 6.56 27.03
C LEU A 357 13.78 7.04 28.49
N ASN A 358 14.92 7.44 29.06
CA ASN A 358 15.06 7.91 30.44
C ASN A 358 14.56 6.94 31.54
N THR A 359 14.45 5.64 31.24
CA THR A 359 14.09 4.63 32.26
C THR A 359 15.31 3.85 32.70
N PRO A 360 15.50 3.58 34.01
CA PRO A 360 16.56 2.70 34.46
C PRO A 360 16.20 1.24 34.14
N VAL A 361 17.17 0.49 33.62
CA VAL A 361 17.06 -0.97 33.45
C VAL A 361 17.97 -1.65 34.46
N ILE A 362 17.41 -2.55 35.25
CA ILE A 362 18.18 -3.40 36.16
C ILE A 362 18.64 -4.62 35.37
N VAL A 363 19.94 -4.89 35.39
CA VAL A 363 20.51 -6.10 34.80
C VAL A 363 20.98 -7.01 35.93
N SER A 364 20.62 -8.28 35.87
CA SER A 364 20.92 -9.28 36.89
C SER A 364 21.34 -10.59 36.26
N ALA A 365 22.39 -11.23 36.77
CA ALA A 365 22.79 -12.59 36.41
C ALA A 365 23.05 -13.40 37.68
N ALA A 366 22.40 -14.55 37.82
CA ALA A 366 22.58 -15.41 39.00
C ALA A 366 24.00 -15.97 39.06
N ALA A 367 24.60 -16.03 40.24
CA ALA A 367 25.99 -16.51 40.40
C ALA A 367 26.15 -17.97 39.92
N SER A 368 25.09 -18.78 40.05
CA SER A 368 25.06 -20.16 39.56
C SER A 368 25.13 -20.31 38.04
N LYS A 369 24.92 -19.22 37.27
CA LYS A 369 25.02 -19.26 35.81
C LYS A 369 26.47 -19.26 35.34
N PHE A 370 27.38 -18.68 36.13
CA PHE A 370 28.77 -18.55 35.74
C PHE A 370 29.48 -19.89 35.93
N PRO A 371 30.12 -20.44 34.87
CA PRO A 371 30.81 -21.73 34.96
C PRO A 371 32.11 -21.66 35.77
N ARG A 372 32.57 -20.45 36.12
CA ARG A 372 33.85 -20.16 36.77
C ARG A 372 33.69 -19.02 37.76
N GLU A 373 34.66 -18.88 38.66
CA GLU A 373 34.69 -17.76 39.61
C GLU A 373 34.89 -16.44 38.85
N VAL A 374 33.93 -15.53 39.00
CA VAL A 374 33.90 -14.24 38.28
C VAL A 374 34.82 -13.25 38.99
N GLY A 375 35.76 -12.66 38.25
CA GLY A 375 36.59 -11.54 38.70
C GLY A 375 35.83 -10.21 38.60
N ARG A 376 35.33 -9.87 37.40
CA ARG A 376 34.45 -8.71 37.18
C ARG A 376 33.54 -8.91 35.97
N ILE A 377 32.40 -8.22 35.97
CA ILE A 377 31.48 -8.16 34.82
C ILE A 377 31.22 -6.69 34.50
N VAL A 378 31.51 -6.29 33.27
CA VAL A 378 31.33 -4.94 32.76
C VAL A 378 30.29 -4.97 31.65
N ILE A 379 29.24 -4.17 31.79
CA ILE A 379 28.27 -3.92 30.74
C ILE A 379 28.56 -2.56 30.12
N THR A 380 28.80 -2.52 28.82
CA THR A 380 28.96 -1.31 28.03
C THR A 380 27.74 -1.09 27.16
N VAL A 381 27.05 0.03 27.35
CA VAL A 381 25.97 0.48 26.47
C VAL A 381 26.44 1.73 25.74
N ASN A 382 26.57 1.64 24.42
CA ASN A 382 27.23 2.65 23.60
C ASN A 382 28.67 2.94 24.08
N SER A 383 28.93 4.10 24.69
CA SER A 383 30.25 4.47 25.23
C SER A 383 30.30 4.47 26.77
N PHE A 384 29.22 4.04 27.44
CA PHE A 384 29.14 4.05 28.91
C PHE A 384 29.25 2.64 29.46
N SER A 385 30.20 2.42 30.37
CA SER A 385 30.43 1.13 31.01
C SER A 385 29.98 1.12 32.47
N TYR A 386 29.37 0.02 32.88
CA TYR A 386 28.76 -0.21 34.18
C TYR A 386 29.27 -1.53 34.75
N LEU A 387 29.79 -1.50 35.98
CA LEU A 387 30.23 -2.70 36.70
C LEU A 387 29.02 -3.37 37.36
N LEU A 388 28.91 -4.69 37.27
CA LEU A 388 27.94 -5.46 38.05
C LEU A 388 28.57 -5.86 39.38
N GLY A 389 27.89 -5.50 40.47
CA GLY A 389 28.28 -5.87 41.83
C GLY A 389 27.62 -7.18 42.27
N TYR A 390 28.37 -8.03 42.97
CA TYR A 390 27.80 -9.23 43.58
C TYR A 390 26.90 -8.87 44.76
N ASN A 391 25.64 -9.33 44.72
CA ASN A 391 24.67 -9.21 45.79
C ASN A 391 24.49 -10.57 46.50
N PRO A 392 25.04 -10.75 47.72
CA PRO A 392 25.02 -12.03 48.41
C PRO A 392 23.62 -12.45 48.90
N THR A 393 22.65 -11.51 48.97
CA THR A 393 21.28 -11.83 49.39
C THR A 393 20.47 -12.42 48.24
N ALA A 394 20.71 -11.94 47.02
CA ALA A 394 20.06 -12.43 45.80
C ALA A 394 20.86 -13.55 45.11
N ASP A 395 22.07 -13.84 45.60
CA ASP A 395 23.08 -14.70 44.97
C ASP A 395 23.25 -14.39 43.47
N ALA A 396 23.40 -13.10 43.14
CA ALA A 396 23.43 -12.61 41.77
C ALA A 396 24.32 -11.36 41.61
N TYR A 397 24.92 -11.22 40.44
CA TYR A 397 25.61 -10.01 40.00
C TYR A 397 24.59 -9.03 39.40
N GLN A 398 24.55 -7.80 39.90
CA GLN A 398 23.51 -6.83 39.54
C GLN A 398 24.07 -5.42 39.30
N THR A 399 23.44 -4.68 38.39
CA THR A 399 23.65 -3.25 38.21
C THR A 399 22.38 -2.57 37.72
N THR A 400 22.35 -1.24 37.72
CA THR A 400 21.26 -0.44 37.16
C THR A 400 21.80 0.53 36.13
N ILE A 401 21.29 0.44 34.91
CA ILE A 401 21.75 1.21 33.75
C ILE A 401 20.71 2.30 33.45
N PRO A 402 21.05 3.59 33.56
CA PRO A 402 20.17 4.68 33.13
C PRO A 402 20.11 4.74 31.60
N MET A 403 18.93 4.58 31.02
CA MET A 403 18.77 4.64 29.56
C MET A 403 18.80 6.08 29.04
N PRO A 404 19.45 6.35 27.88
CA PRO A 404 19.53 7.67 27.27
C PRO A 404 18.18 8.34 26.99
N ALA A 405 18.20 9.65 26.77
CA ALA A 405 17.03 10.46 26.43
C ALA A 405 16.67 10.46 24.93
N ALA A 406 17.48 9.81 24.09
CA ALA A 406 17.30 9.76 22.64
C ALA A 406 16.76 8.39 22.22
N ALA A 407 15.71 8.38 21.40
CA ALA A 407 15.21 7.16 20.80
C ALA A 407 16.18 6.72 19.69
N ALA A 408 16.80 5.57 19.88
CA ALA A 408 17.75 4.95 18.98
C ALA A 408 18.02 3.51 19.41
N ARG A 409 18.74 2.78 18.55
CA ARG A 409 19.36 1.49 18.89
C ARG A 409 20.74 1.77 19.51
N PHE A 410 20.97 1.27 20.72
CA PHE A 410 22.25 1.39 21.40
C PHE A 410 22.92 0.02 21.53
N PRO A 411 24.14 -0.17 21.02
CA PRO A 411 24.84 -1.45 21.15
C PRO A 411 25.12 -1.73 22.63
N LEU A 412 24.95 -3.00 23.01
CA LEU A 412 25.20 -3.54 24.34
C LEU A 412 26.32 -4.58 24.22
N ILE A 413 27.35 -4.45 25.04
CA ILE A 413 28.45 -5.41 25.15
C ILE A 413 28.57 -5.80 26.62
N ILE A 414 28.57 -7.09 26.93
CA ILE A 414 28.84 -7.62 28.25
C ILE A 414 30.20 -8.32 28.20
N SER A 415 31.16 -7.81 28.95
CA SER A 415 32.49 -8.38 29.11
C SER A 415 32.61 -8.99 30.51
N ILE A 416 33.06 -10.24 30.57
CA ILE A 416 33.23 -11.00 31.81
C ILE A 416 34.68 -11.43 31.90
N ASP A 417 35.35 -11.01 32.98
CA ASP A 417 36.71 -11.44 33.29
C ASP A 417 36.64 -12.38 34.49
N TYR A 418 37.10 -13.61 34.33
CA TYR A 418 37.11 -14.63 35.37
C TYR A 418 38.41 -14.54 36.20
N ALA A 419 38.39 -15.12 37.40
CA ALA A 419 39.53 -15.11 38.32
C ALA A 419 40.73 -15.93 37.80
N ASP A 420 40.52 -16.79 36.79
CA ASP A 420 41.53 -17.61 36.13
C ASP A 420 42.09 -16.96 34.84
N ASP A 421 41.92 -15.65 34.68
CA ASP A 421 42.31 -14.85 33.50
C ASP A 421 41.58 -15.25 32.20
N ALA A 422 40.49 -16.01 32.27
CA ALA A 422 39.62 -16.24 31.14
C ALA A 422 38.65 -15.07 30.91
N HIS A 423 38.25 -14.88 29.65
CA HIS A 423 37.45 -13.73 29.20
C HIS A 423 36.28 -14.23 28.36
N ASP A 424 35.09 -13.67 28.59
CA ASP A 424 33.88 -13.91 27.81
C ASP A 424 33.27 -12.57 27.35
N ARG A 425 32.65 -12.59 26.17
CA ARG A 425 32.04 -11.43 25.52
C ARG A 425 30.70 -11.82 24.92
N ILE A 426 29.67 -11.09 25.31
CA ILE A 426 28.31 -11.20 24.79
C ILE A 426 27.92 -9.86 24.16
N ASP A 427 27.40 -9.90 22.94
CA ASP A 427 26.90 -8.73 22.23
C ASP A 427 25.37 -8.74 22.19
N GLY A 428 24.75 -7.56 22.14
CA GLY A 428 23.31 -7.35 22.05
C GLY A 428 22.99 -5.88 21.77
N ALA A 429 21.74 -5.46 21.95
CA ALA A 429 21.38 -4.04 21.88
C ALA A 429 20.22 -3.65 22.80
N PHE A 430 20.12 -2.36 23.12
CA PHE A 430 18.91 -1.74 23.64
C PHE A 430 18.20 -0.98 22.53
N LEU A 431 16.90 -1.23 22.34
CA LEU A 431 16.04 -0.44 21.45
C LEU A 431 15.19 0.53 22.29
N LEU A 432 15.52 1.82 22.25
CA LEU A 432 14.82 2.86 23.01
C LEU A 432 13.68 3.47 22.21
N LEU A 433 12.46 3.35 22.71
CA LEU A 433 11.26 3.93 22.11
C LEU A 433 10.88 5.28 22.74
N SER A 434 10.33 6.17 21.89
CA SER A 434 9.74 7.43 22.32
C SER A 434 8.40 7.23 23.02
N LYS A 435 8.03 8.18 23.89
CA LYS A 435 6.70 8.23 24.51
C LYS A 435 5.61 8.56 23.49
N GLY A 436 4.41 8.03 23.70
CA GLY A 436 3.21 8.42 22.96
C GLY A 436 2.72 9.80 23.38
N PHE A 437 1.65 10.31 22.76
CA PHE A 437 1.07 11.59 23.18
C PHE A 437 -0.42 11.72 22.84
N VAL A 438 -1.11 12.55 23.62
CA VAL A 438 -2.49 12.99 23.35
C VAL A 438 -2.48 14.35 22.64
N TRP A 439 -3.30 14.53 21.61
CA TRP A 439 -3.37 15.77 20.82
C TRP A 439 -4.81 16.11 20.37
N GLN A 440 -5.03 17.31 19.81
CA GLN A 440 -6.33 17.77 19.31
C GLN A 440 -6.22 18.45 17.94
N GLY A 441 -6.91 17.94 16.92
CA GLY A 441 -7.08 18.58 15.61
C GLY A 441 -5.84 18.58 14.71
N THR A 442 -4.66 18.96 15.23
CA THR A 442 -3.37 18.71 14.58
C THR A 442 -2.38 18.14 15.60
N ALA A 443 -1.47 17.28 15.15
CA ALA A 443 -0.49 16.63 16.02
C ALA A 443 0.47 17.60 16.75
N ALA A 444 0.50 18.87 16.33
CA ALA A 444 1.22 19.96 16.99
C ALA A 444 0.53 20.44 18.28
N ASN A 445 -0.80 20.31 18.37
CA ASN A 445 -1.60 20.73 19.52
C ASN A 445 -1.64 19.61 20.57
N LYS A 446 -0.57 19.49 21.38
CA LYS A 446 -0.48 18.51 22.46
C LYS A 446 -1.44 18.84 23.61
N VAL A 447 -2.10 17.82 24.14
CA VAL A 447 -3.09 17.97 25.23
C VAL A 447 -2.47 17.54 26.55
N SER A 448 -2.17 18.55 27.37
CA SER A 448 -1.61 18.35 28.72
C SER A 448 -2.69 18.06 29.77
N GLY A 449 -2.34 17.28 30.78
CA GLY A 449 -3.16 16.97 31.95
C GLY A 449 -4.37 16.07 31.67
N ALA A 450 -4.33 15.26 30.60
CA ALA A 450 -5.35 14.26 30.30
C ALA A 450 -5.11 13.00 31.13
N LYS A 451 -6.15 12.48 31.77
CA LYS A 451 -6.12 11.25 32.55
C LYS A 451 -6.25 10.06 31.59
N VAL A 452 -5.18 9.28 31.48
CA VAL A 452 -5.09 8.12 30.61
C VAL A 452 -5.11 6.86 31.45
N THR A 453 -6.13 6.02 31.26
CA THR A 453 -6.31 4.75 31.98
C THR A 453 -6.07 3.59 31.04
N LEU A 454 -5.14 2.71 31.37
CA LEU A 454 -4.88 1.49 30.62
C LEU A 454 -5.76 0.34 31.13
N TYR A 455 -6.38 -0.39 30.21
CA TYR A 455 -7.16 -1.59 30.50
C TYR A 455 -6.45 -2.81 29.90
N GLU A 456 -6.37 -3.89 30.67
CA GLU A 456 -5.84 -5.19 30.23
C GLU A 456 -6.99 -6.17 30.00
N GLU A 457 -6.78 -7.10 29.09
CA GLU A 457 -7.67 -8.23 28.88
C GLU A 457 -7.23 -9.47 29.64
N SER A 458 -8.12 -10.01 30.48
CA SER A 458 -7.90 -11.28 31.18
C SER A 458 -9.11 -12.21 31.04
N ALA A 459 -10.16 -11.98 31.84
CA ALA A 459 -11.47 -12.64 31.74
C ALA A 459 -12.56 -11.62 31.31
N GLY A 460 -12.16 -10.69 30.46
CA GLY A 460 -12.81 -9.39 30.23
C GLY A 460 -11.84 -8.25 30.52
N PHE A 461 -12.18 -7.04 30.08
CA PHE A 461 -11.34 -5.87 30.28
C PHE A 461 -11.45 -5.32 31.69
N ARG A 462 -10.32 -5.12 32.36
CA ARG A 462 -10.22 -4.48 33.67
C ARG A 462 -9.08 -3.47 33.68
N VAL A 463 -9.13 -2.50 34.58
CA VAL A 463 -8.03 -1.55 34.76
C VAL A 463 -6.76 -2.33 35.10
N TRP A 464 -5.70 -2.10 34.33
CA TRP A 464 -4.41 -2.76 34.57
C TRP A 464 -3.82 -2.30 35.91
N ASN A 465 -3.53 -3.24 36.81
CA ASN A 465 -2.98 -2.92 38.12
C ASN A 465 -1.49 -2.61 38.01
N ALA A 466 -1.16 -1.32 37.94
CA ALA A 466 0.23 -0.83 37.78
C ALA A 466 1.06 -0.83 39.08
N ALA A 467 0.41 -0.93 40.25
CA ALA A 467 1.08 -0.80 41.55
C ALA A 467 2.20 -1.85 41.80
N PRO A 468 2.04 -3.14 41.43
CA PRO A 468 3.12 -4.12 41.51
C PRO A 468 4.33 -3.76 40.64
N TYR A 469 4.13 -2.89 39.65
CA TYR A 469 5.15 -2.51 38.68
C TYR A 469 5.79 -1.15 38.98
N HIS A 470 5.58 -0.58 40.16
CA HIS A 470 6.06 0.77 40.50
C HIS A 470 5.62 1.86 39.50
N GLU A 471 4.55 1.60 38.75
CA GLU A 471 3.93 2.54 37.84
C GLU A 471 2.59 3.03 38.39
N SER A 472 2.13 4.16 37.87
CA SER A 472 0.79 4.67 38.13
C SER A 472 -0.13 4.34 36.96
N ASN A 473 -1.31 3.79 37.24
CA ASN A 473 -2.42 3.73 36.31
C ASN A 473 -3.68 4.15 37.08
N PRO A 474 -4.37 5.23 36.69
CA PRO A 474 -4.17 6.05 35.49
C PRO A 474 -2.94 6.96 35.54
N GLN A 475 -2.38 7.28 34.36
CA GLN A 475 -1.37 8.34 34.19
C GLN A 475 -2.03 9.66 33.80
N THR A 476 -1.31 10.76 34.01
CA THR A 476 -1.74 12.09 33.56
C THR A 476 -0.71 12.62 32.57
N THR A 477 -1.15 13.09 31.39
CA THR A 477 -0.23 13.61 30.37
C THR A 477 0.50 14.87 30.83
N ASP A 478 1.78 14.99 30.46
CA ASP A 478 2.60 16.15 30.81
C ASP A 478 2.36 17.37 29.90
N ALA A 479 3.20 18.41 29.98
CA ALA A 479 3.08 19.62 29.16
C ALA A 479 3.16 19.36 27.64
N ASN A 480 3.81 18.26 27.24
CA ASN A 480 3.95 17.83 25.84
C ASN A 480 2.91 16.77 25.45
N GLY A 481 1.91 16.55 26.31
CA GLY A 481 0.86 15.57 26.10
C GLY A 481 1.34 14.13 26.20
N GLN A 482 2.56 13.88 26.71
CA GLN A 482 3.20 12.57 26.60
C GLN A 482 2.61 11.54 27.57
N LEU A 483 2.62 10.27 27.15
CA LEU A 483 2.26 9.12 27.96
C LEU A 483 3.08 7.89 27.55
N SER A 484 3.29 6.98 28.49
CA SER A 484 3.91 5.69 28.20
C SER A 484 3.69 4.72 29.35
N PHE A 485 3.40 3.46 29.06
CA PHE A 485 3.38 2.40 30.07
C PHE A 485 4.41 1.34 29.71
N LEU A 486 5.10 0.79 30.71
CA LEU A 486 5.75 -0.50 30.57
C LEU A 486 4.79 -1.55 31.14
N VAL A 487 4.46 -2.57 30.36
CA VAL A 487 3.46 -3.58 30.73
C VAL A 487 3.94 -4.99 30.39
N PRO A 488 3.43 -6.04 31.06
CA PRO A 488 3.60 -7.41 30.60
C PRO A 488 2.99 -7.62 29.19
N PRO A 489 3.45 -8.62 28.42
CA PRO A 489 2.83 -8.93 27.14
C PRO A 489 1.33 -9.27 27.28
N GLY A 490 0.50 -8.80 26.36
CA GLY A 490 -0.95 -9.00 26.41
C GLY A 490 -1.75 -8.04 25.54
N ARG A 491 -3.08 -8.09 25.63
CA ARG A 491 -3.99 -7.20 24.90
C ARG A 491 -4.51 -6.08 25.79
N TYR A 492 -4.49 -4.87 25.26
CA TYR A 492 -4.81 -3.65 26.00
C TYR A 492 -5.64 -2.67 25.18
N TYR A 493 -6.32 -1.74 25.85
CA TYR A 493 -6.78 -0.49 25.27
C TYR A 493 -6.57 0.67 26.24
N LEU A 494 -6.56 1.90 25.72
CA LEU A 494 -6.44 3.13 26.51
C LEU A 494 -7.78 3.88 26.51
N LEU A 495 -8.16 4.38 27.69
CA LEU A 495 -9.26 5.33 27.88
C LEU A 495 -8.70 6.68 28.31
N VAL A 496 -8.91 7.71 27.52
CA VAL A 496 -8.45 9.08 27.78
C VAL A 496 -9.62 9.93 28.24
N GLN A 497 -9.45 10.61 29.39
CA GLN A 497 -10.45 11.47 29.99
C GLN A 497 -9.83 12.82 30.35
N LYS A 498 -10.44 13.92 29.93
CA LYS A 498 -10.00 15.28 30.25
C LYS A 498 -11.23 16.18 30.34
N ASP A 499 -11.30 16.99 31.39
CA ASP A 499 -12.37 17.98 31.51
C ASP A 499 -12.33 18.95 30.32
N GLY A 500 -13.50 19.23 29.75
CA GLY A 500 -13.60 19.98 28.51
C GLY A 500 -13.29 19.16 27.25
N PHE A 501 -13.12 17.83 27.33
CA PHE A 501 -12.97 16.92 26.18
C PHE A 501 -13.86 15.69 26.31
N ARG A 502 -14.19 15.06 25.17
CA ARG A 502 -14.86 13.77 25.07
C ARG A 502 -13.95 12.67 25.57
N ASP A 503 -14.53 11.71 26.28
CA ASP A 503 -13.85 10.49 26.67
C ASP A 503 -13.57 9.66 25.41
N GLU A 504 -12.31 9.37 25.14
CA GLU A 504 -11.89 8.65 23.93
C GLU A 504 -11.27 7.31 24.30
N GLN A 505 -11.69 6.25 23.60
CA GLN A 505 -11.20 4.89 23.79
C GLN A 505 -10.50 4.42 22.51
N THR A 506 -9.29 3.88 22.64
CA THR A 506 -8.60 3.26 21.51
C THR A 506 -9.26 1.94 21.12
N VAL A 507 -8.96 1.47 19.91
CA VAL A 507 -9.14 0.05 19.57
C VAL A 507 -8.27 -0.82 20.49
N VAL A 508 -8.65 -2.08 20.65
CA VAL A 508 -7.82 -3.07 21.37
C VAL A 508 -6.59 -3.37 20.53
N PHE A 509 -5.41 -3.35 21.16
CA PHE A 509 -4.12 -3.66 20.54
C PHE A 509 -3.32 -4.64 21.39
N GLU A 510 -2.42 -5.37 20.75
CA GLU A 510 -1.53 -6.34 21.40
C GLU A 510 -0.15 -5.72 21.67
N VAL A 511 0.43 -6.02 22.82
CA VAL A 511 1.74 -5.54 23.26
C VAL A 511 2.63 -6.76 23.48
N ALA A 512 3.70 -6.88 22.70
CA ALA A 512 4.68 -7.96 22.81
C ALA A 512 6.03 -7.48 23.40
N ASN A 513 6.41 -6.24 23.12
CA ASN A 513 7.70 -5.64 23.48
C ASN A 513 7.68 -4.87 24.82
N ASN A 514 6.66 -5.13 25.64
CA ASN A 514 6.40 -4.46 26.92
C ASN A 514 6.11 -2.95 26.88
N VAL A 515 6.11 -2.28 25.74
CA VAL A 515 5.97 -0.81 25.67
C VAL A 515 4.64 -0.39 25.05
N VAL A 516 3.90 0.47 25.75
CA VAL A 516 2.71 1.16 25.24
C VAL A 516 3.02 2.64 25.04
N ASN A 517 3.07 3.10 23.79
CA ASN A 517 3.39 4.49 23.42
C ASN A 517 2.45 5.07 22.33
N THR A 518 1.15 4.77 22.43
CA THR A 518 0.13 5.16 21.45
C THR A 518 -0.08 6.68 21.34
N GLN A 519 -0.34 7.15 20.12
CA GLN A 519 -0.76 8.53 19.85
C GLN A 519 -2.29 8.61 19.76
N ILE A 520 -2.92 9.54 20.50
CA ILE A 520 -4.38 9.58 20.66
C ILE A 520 -4.91 10.98 20.40
N GLU A 521 -5.87 11.12 19.48
CA GLU A 521 -6.59 12.37 19.28
C GLU A 521 -7.79 12.47 20.22
N VAL A 522 -7.99 13.62 20.87
CA VAL A 522 -9.16 13.91 21.71
C VAL A 522 -9.97 15.08 21.16
N LEU A 523 -11.28 15.02 21.36
CA LEU A 523 -12.23 16.02 20.86
C LEU A 523 -12.72 16.92 21.99
N ALA A 524 -12.68 18.25 21.83
CA ALA A 524 -13.15 19.17 22.87
C ALA A 524 -14.68 19.13 23.05
N LYS A 525 -15.14 19.15 24.32
CA LYS A 525 -16.53 19.37 24.71
C LYS A 525 -16.85 20.86 24.51
N PRO A 526 -17.92 21.19 23.78
CA PRO A 526 -18.33 22.58 23.60
C PRO A 526 -18.89 23.15 24.93
N PRO A 527 -18.66 24.44 25.23
CA PRO A 527 -19.11 25.04 26.49
C PRO A 527 -20.65 25.01 26.66
N PRO A 528 -21.18 25.00 27.90
CA PRO A 528 -22.63 25.03 28.14
C PRO A 528 -23.22 26.37 27.70
N LEU A 529 -24.48 26.35 27.22
CA LEU A 529 -25.14 27.55 26.67
C LEU A 529 -25.25 28.70 27.69
N SER A 530 -25.29 28.39 28.99
CA SER A 530 -25.33 29.36 30.08
C SER A 530 -24.05 30.17 30.25
N GLU A 531 -22.89 29.66 29.80
CA GLU A 531 -21.61 30.39 29.85
C GLU A 531 -21.38 31.23 28.59
N VAL A 532 -22.01 30.85 27.49
CA VAL A 532 -21.91 31.52 26.19
C VAL A 532 -22.92 32.66 26.05
N TRP A 533 -23.94 32.68 26.91
CA TRP A 533 -25.00 33.68 26.94
C TRP A 533 -24.73 34.75 28.01
N ASP A 534 -24.48 35.99 27.58
CA ASP A 534 -24.32 37.15 28.47
C ASP A 534 -25.62 37.98 28.51
N PRO A 535 -26.35 38.03 29.65
CA PRO A 535 -27.59 38.79 29.76
C PRO A 535 -27.44 40.30 29.50
N ALA A 536 -26.23 40.85 29.60
CA ALA A 536 -25.94 42.27 29.39
C ALA A 536 -25.55 42.60 27.93
N ALA A 537 -25.28 41.59 27.09
CA ALA A 537 -24.89 41.78 25.70
C ALA A 537 -26.12 41.95 24.76
N PRO A 538 -25.97 42.66 23.62
CA PRO A 538 -27.02 42.77 22.61
C PRO A 538 -27.47 41.38 22.11
N ILE A 539 -28.78 41.21 21.89
CA ILE A 539 -29.38 39.93 21.46
C ILE A 539 -28.70 39.34 20.21
N THR A 540 -28.28 40.17 19.27
CA THR A 540 -27.58 39.73 18.06
C THR A 540 -26.22 39.10 18.32
N GLU A 541 -25.49 39.59 19.34
CA GLU A 541 -24.19 39.06 19.75
C GLU A 541 -24.35 37.73 20.49
N ASN A 542 -25.33 37.65 21.40
CA ASN A 542 -25.71 36.41 22.05
C ASN A 542 -26.17 35.33 21.07
N VAL A 543 -26.93 35.70 20.03
CA VAL A 543 -27.35 34.77 18.97
C VAL A 543 -26.14 34.25 18.17
N GLN A 544 -25.13 35.08 17.91
CA GLN A 544 -23.89 34.65 17.25
C GLN A 544 -23.03 33.75 18.14
N ASN A 545 -22.90 34.07 19.43
CA ASN A 545 -22.16 33.25 20.39
C ASN A 545 -22.79 31.87 20.56
N VAL A 546 -24.13 31.81 20.66
CA VAL A 546 -24.89 30.56 20.71
C VAL A 546 -24.78 29.76 19.40
N ALA A 547 -24.84 30.43 18.23
CA ALA A 547 -24.65 29.76 16.94
C ALA A 547 -23.25 29.17 16.77
N LYS A 548 -22.20 29.85 17.24
CA LYS A 548 -20.82 29.35 17.23
C LYS A 548 -20.65 28.12 18.15
N ASN A 549 -21.21 28.17 19.36
CA ASN A 549 -21.23 27.03 20.29
C ASN A 549 -21.99 25.81 19.74
N LEU A 550 -23.09 26.04 19.02
CA LEU A 550 -23.86 24.98 18.35
C LEU A 550 -23.15 24.42 17.11
N GLY A 551 -22.35 25.23 16.41
CA GLY A 551 -21.48 24.77 15.32
C GLY A 551 -20.41 23.80 15.81
N GLU A 552 -19.73 24.13 16.91
CA GLU A 552 -18.73 23.25 17.56
C GLU A 552 -19.36 21.96 18.13
N LYS A 553 -20.66 21.98 18.49
CA LYS A 553 -21.44 20.79 18.91
C LYS A 553 -21.66 19.75 17.82
N THR A 554 -21.59 20.09 16.53
CA THR A 554 -21.86 19.13 15.44
C THR A 554 -20.80 18.05 15.28
N ILE A 555 -19.58 18.27 15.80
CA ILE A 555 -18.49 17.27 15.88
C ILE A 555 -18.63 16.39 17.13
N TYR A 556 -19.23 16.92 18.20
CA TYR A 556 -19.45 16.23 19.49
C TYR A 556 -20.72 15.36 19.52
N ALA A 557 -21.72 15.67 18.69
CA ALA A 557 -23.08 15.18 18.84
C ALA A 557 -23.51 14.11 17.81
N GLY A 558 -22.98 12.90 17.94
CA GLY A 558 -23.63 11.71 17.39
C GLY A 558 -24.82 11.24 18.24
N GLU A 559 -24.72 11.33 19.58
CA GLU A 559 -25.69 10.68 20.50
C GLU A 559 -26.14 11.53 21.71
N VAL A 560 -25.50 12.68 22.01
CA VAL A 560 -25.74 13.40 23.29
C VAL A 560 -26.79 14.54 23.20
N VAL A 561 -27.08 15.06 21.99
CA VAL A 561 -28.01 16.19 21.81
C VAL A 561 -29.45 15.88 22.24
N GLN A 562 -29.82 14.60 22.30
CA GLN A 562 -31.17 14.22 22.68
C GLN A 562 -31.45 14.26 24.18
N LYS A 563 -30.43 14.38 25.06
CA LYS A 563 -30.64 14.27 26.52
C LYS A 563 -30.44 15.58 27.28
N GLU A 564 -29.52 16.45 26.88
CA GLU A 564 -29.26 17.70 27.63
C GLU A 564 -30.04 18.92 27.12
N VAL A 565 -30.52 18.92 25.87
CA VAL A 565 -31.25 20.07 25.29
C VAL A 565 -32.76 19.99 25.57
N LEU A 566 -33.29 18.79 25.80
CA LEU A 566 -34.72 18.57 26.05
C LEU A 566 -35.13 18.72 27.53
N ASP A 567 -34.20 18.61 28.48
CA ASP A 567 -34.48 18.64 29.93
C ASP A 567 -34.18 20.01 30.59
N ASN A 568 -33.97 21.08 29.82
CA ASN A 568 -33.70 22.41 30.38
C ASN A 568 -35.02 23.17 30.69
N PRO A 569 -35.33 23.48 31.98
CA PRO A 569 -36.59 24.13 32.38
C PRO A 569 -36.77 25.57 31.83
N GLN A 570 -35.73 26.21 31.28
CA GLN A 570 -35.86 27.49 30.57
C GLN A 570 -36.32 27.31 29.10
N VAL A 571 -36.06 26.15 28.49
CA VAL A 571 -36.48 25.84 27.11
C VAL A 571 -37.97 25.47 27.07
N GLU A 572 -38.49 24.88 28.14
CA GLU A 572 -39.91 24.56 28.31
C GLU A 572 -40.79 25.83 28.39
N LYS A 573 -40.33 26.87 29.08
CA LYS A 573 -41.06 28.17 29.19
C LYS A 573 -41.12 28.97 27.89
N THR A 574 -40.24 28.71 26.94
CA THR A 574 -40.19 29.45 25.66
C THR A 574 -40.95 28.72 24.56
N THR A 575 -41.24 27.43 24.75
CA THR A 575 -41.92 26.57 23.77
C THR A 575 -43.46 26.66 23.88
N GLU A 576 -44.00 27.17 25.00
CA GLU A 576 -45.45 27.39 25.14
C GLU A 576 -46.01 28.55 24.31
N ASN A 577 -45.19 29.51 23.85
CA ASN A 577 -45.72 30.77 23.31
C ASN A 577 -45.76 30.91 21.78
N VAL A 578 -45.25 29.96 20.99
CA VAL A 578 -45.16 30.17 19.52
C VAL A 578 -45.40 28.89 18.71
N ALA A 579 -46.61 28.33 18.78
CA ALA A 579 -47.06 27.29 17.84
C ALA A 579 -48.52 27.50 17.39
N ALA A 580 -48.72 28.50 16.51
CA ALA A 580 -49.79 28.68 15.49
C ALA A 580 -51.29 28.71 15.93
N PRO A 581 -52.28 29.22 15.14
CA PRO A 581 -52.27 29.90 13.83
C PRO A 581 -53.19 31.17 13.67
N ALA A 582 -53.07 31.85 12.51
CA ALA A 582 -54.10 32.63 11.76
C ALA A 582 -54.36 34.16 11.97
N VAL A 583 -53.90 34.95 10.97
CA VAL A 583 -54.60 35.99 10.14
C VAL A 583 -55.50 37.09 10.78
N ALA A 584 -55.07 38.35 10.56
CA ALA A 584 -55.81 39.61 10.27
C ALA A 584 -56.44 40.49 11.39
N ALA A 585 -55.85 41.70 11.59
CA ALA A 585 -56.39 43.03 11.22
C ALA A 585 -56.39 44.17 12.29
N VAL A 586 -56.05 45.39 11.79
CA VAL A 586 -56.39 46.77 12.24
C VAL A 586 -55.53 47.43 13.35
N ALA A 587 -55.13 48.73 13.37
CA ALA A 587 -54.83 49.83 12.40
C ALA A 587 -54.36 51.09 13.20
N ILE A 588 -53.92 52.15 12.48
CA ILE A 588 -53.73 53.60 12.85
C ILE A 588 -52.31 53.98 13.35
N VAL A 589 -51.39 54.61 12.59
CA VAL A 589 -51.32 55.86 11.76
C VAL A 589 -50.90 57.12 12.55
N SER A 590 -49.79 57.76 12.13
CA SER A 590 -49.65 59.22 11.95
C SER A 590 -48.46 59.60 11.03
N TYR A 591 -48.75 60.46 10.05
CA TYR A 591 -48.03 60.95 8.84
C TYR A 591 -46.80 61.87 9.11
N GLY A 592 -45.92 62.30 8.18
CA GLY A 592 -45.78 62.38 6.71
C GLY A 592 -44.38 62.98 6.38
N THR A 593 -43.76 62.90 5.20
CA THR A 593 -44.08 63.56 3.92
C THR A 593 -43.22 63.01 2.75
N ALA A 594 -43.78 63.12 1.53
CA ALA A 594 -43.12 63.30 0.23
C ALA A 594 -42.47 62.08 -0.48
N ILE A 595 -43.25 61.56 -1.43
CA ILE A 595 -42.81 60.82 -2.61
C ILE A 595 -41.95 61.76 -3.47
N SER A 596 -40.68 61.41 -3.67
CA SER A 596 -39.84 62.01 -4.69
C SER A 596 -40.14 61.36 -6.05
N LEU A 597 -40.53 62.19 -7.02
CA LEU A 597 -40.68 61.88 -8.45
C LEU A 597 -39.40 61.30 -9.11
N GLY A 598 -38.27 61.20 -8.40
CA GLY A 598 -37.03 60.56 -8.88
C GLY A 598 -37.07 59.03 -8.94
N SER A 599 -38.11 58.40 -8.37
CA SER A 599 -38.28 56.94 -8.36
C SER A 599 -39.01 56.38 -9.59
N LEU A 600 -39.38 57.24 -10.56
CA LEU A 600 -40.03 56.83 -11.81
C LEU A 600 -39.03 56.37 -12.90
N LEU A 601 -37.75 56.76 -12.80
CA LEU A 601 -36.69 56.43 -13.77
C LEU A 601 -36.28 54.94 -13.77
N PRO A 602 -36.13 54.25 -12.62
CA PRO A 602 -35.83 52.81 -12.60
C PRO A 602 -36.98 51.96 -13.16
N PHE A 603 -38.23 52.45 -13.03
CA PHE A 603 -39.41 51.74 -13.51
C PHE A 603 -39.56 51.82 -15.03
N LEU A 604 -39.17 52.94 -15.64
CA LEU A 604 -39.08 53.07 -17.10
C LEU A 604 -37.93 52.23 -17.68
N GLN A 605 -36.80 52.10 -16.96
CA GLN A 605 -35.72 51.19 -17.35
C GLN A 605 -36.19 49.73 -17.41
N LEU A 606 -37.13 49.32 -16.55
CA LEU A 606 -37.69 47.97 -16.53
C LEU A 606 -38.54 47.66 -17.78
N ILE A 607 -39.29 48.64 -18.28
CA ILE A 607 -40.19 48.50 -19.44
C ILE A 607 -39.40 48.47 -20.77
N PHE A 608 -38.26 49.17 -20.84
CA PHE A 608 -37.43 49.22 -22.05
C PHE A 608 -36.31 48.16 -22.11
N THR A 609 -35.86 47.60 -20.99
CA THR A 609 -34.75 46.61 -20.99
C THR A 609 -35.20 45.15 -21.00
N GLN A 610 -36.39 44.82 -20.50
CA GLN A 610 -36.88 43.44 -20.45
C GLN A 610 -37.26 42.81 -21.81
N PRO A 611 -37.73 43.54 -22.84
CA PRO A 611 -37.96 42.94 -24.16
C PRO A 611 -36.67 42.45 -24.85
N LEU A 612 -35.51 43.02 -24.50
CA LEU A 612 -34.20 42.63 -25.04
C LEU A 612 -33.60 41.40 -24.34
N LEU A 613 -33.87 41.21 -23.04
CA LEU A 613 -33.53 39.97 -22.32
C LEU A 613 -34.37 38.76 -22.78
N LEU A 614 -35.39 38.98 -23.61
CA LEU A 614 -36.18 37.94 -24.29
C LEU A 614 -35.64 37.56 -25.68
N LEU A 615 -34.57 38.19 -26.18
CA LEU A 615 -33.93 37.83 -27.45
C LEU A 615 -32.71 36.90 -27.27
N PHE A 616 -32.86 35.96 -26.33
CA PHE A 616 -32.20 34.64 -26.19
C PHE A 616 -31.06 34.45 -25.16
N PRO A 617 -31.31 34.57 -23.85
CA PRO A 617 -30.47 33.94 -22.83
C PRO A 617 -30.58 32.40 -22.94
N LYS A 618 -29.43 31.71 -23.03
CA LYS A 618 -29.35 30.24 -23.08
C LYS A 618 -29.92 29.66 -21.78
N ARG A 619 -30.95 28.81 -21.89
CA ARG A 619 -31.63 28.21 -20.74
C ARG A 619 -30.69 27.31 -19.94
N ARG A 620 -30.66 27.52 -18.61
CA ARG A 620 -30.00 26.64 -17.64
C ARG A 620 -30.67 25.27 -17.64
N LYS A 621 -29.87 24.21 -17.61
CA LYS A 621 -30.36 22.84 -17.43
C LYS A 621 -30.37 22.54 -15.93
N GLY A 622 -31.41 21.90 -15.41
CA GLY A 622 -31.57 21.58 -13.98
C GLY A 622 -30.68 20.43 -13.49
N TRP A 623 -29.51 20.22 -14.11
CA TRP A 623 -28.58 19.13 -13.83
C TRP A 623 -27.17 19.54 -14.21
N GLY A 624 -26.20 19.11 -13.39
CA GLY A 624 -24.77 19.27 -13.65
C GLY A 624 -24.31 18.16 -14.57
N ILE A 625 -23.28 18.41 -15.37
CA ILE A 625 -22.77 17.43 -16.33
C ILE A 625 -21.27 17.24 -16.12
N VAL A 626 -20.85 15.99 -15.92
CA VAL A 626 -19.43 15.61 -16.04
C VAL A 626 -19.14 15.35 -17.51
N TYR A 627 -18.12 16.01 -18.05
CA TYR A 627 -17.78 15.88 -19.47
C TYR A 627 -16.27 15.84 -19.68
N HIS A 628 -15.88 15.23 -20.79
CA HIS A 628 -14.50 15.10 -21.20
C HIS A 628 -13.98 16.46 -21.69
N SER A 629 -12.92 16.97 -21.08
CA SER A 629 -12.40 18.32 -21.33
C SER A 629 -11.97 18.57 -22.78
N LEU A 630 -11.36 17.59 -23.46
CA LEU A 630 -10.95 17.73 -24.86
C LEU A 630 -12.08 17.45 -25.87
N SER A 631 -12.75 16.30 -25.79
CA SER A 631 -13.78 15.90 -26.75
C SER A 631 -15.14 16.58 -26.52
N LYS A 632 -15.32 17.29 -25.40
CA LYS A 632 -16.57 17.94 -24.95
C LYS A 632 -17.78 16.99 -24.84
N MET A 633 -17.55 15.69 -24.87
CA MET A 633 -18.60 14.66 -24.73
C MET A 633 -18.92 14.40 -23.25
N PRO A 634 -20.19 14.13 -22.90
CA PRO A 634 -20.52 13.72 -21.53
C PRO A 634 -19.84 12.41 -21.14
N VAL A 635 -19.48 12.27 -19.87
CA VAL A 635 -18.84 11.08 -19.32
C VAL A 635 -19.81 10.35 -18.41
N ASP A 636 -20.15 9.12 -18.78
CA ASP A 636 -21.01 8.25 -18.00
C ASP A 636 -20.25 7.51 -16.89
N LEU A 637 -20.98 7.04 -15.88
CA LEU A 637 -20.43 6.24 -14.78
C LEU A 637 -19.22 6.91 -14.06
N ALA A 638 -19.19 8.25 -14.03
CA ALA A 638 -18.26 9.00 -13.21
C ALA A 638 -18.84 9.12 -11.80
N ILE A 639 -18.03 8.86 -10.79
CA ILE A 639 -18.43 8.94 -9.39
C ILE A 639 -18.16 10.37 -8.90
N VAL A 640 -19.24 11.12 -8.68
CA VAL A 640 -19.20 12.49 -8.18
C VAL A 640 -19.47 12.45 -6.67
N ARG A 641 -18.52 12.95 -5.87
CA ARG A 641 -18.57 12.98 -4.41
C ARG A 641 -18.60 14.42 -3.93
N LEU A 642 -19.65 14.78 -3.20
CA LEU A 642 -19.78 16.09 -2.56
C LEU A 642 -19.23 16.01 -1.14
N TYR A 643 -18.32 16.91 -0.80
CA TYR A 643 -17.72 17.05 0.52
C TYR A 643 -18.15 18.37 1.16
N GLU A 644 -18.37 18.34 2.45
CA GLU A 644 -18.52 19.54 3.28
C GLU A 644 -17.14 20.15 3.53
N LYS A 645 -16.96 21.44 3.23
CA LYS A 645 -15.63 22.08 3.18
C LYS A 645 -14.95 22.13 4.55
N VAL A 646 -15.73 22.41 5.59
CA VAL A 646 -15.21 22.62 6.95
C VAL A 646 -14.74 21.31 7.58
N THR A 647 -15.51 20.23 7.42
CA THR A 647 -15.26 18.94 8.08
C THR A 647 -14.57 17.91 7.17
N ASN A 648 -14.42 18.24 5.88
CA ASN A 648 -13.97 17.32 4.83
C ASN A 648 -14.79 16.00 4.78
N ARG A 649 -16.02 16.03 5.30
CA ARG A 649 -16.92 14.87 5.39
C ARG A 649 -17.62 14.64 4.05
N LEU A 650 -17.68 13.39 3.63
CA LEU A 650 -18.47 12.98 2.46
C LEU A 650 -19.97 13.14 2.76
N VAL A 651 -20.63 14.05 2.04
CA VAL A 651 -22.06 14.36 2.21
C VAL A 651 -22.91 13.43 1.36
N GLN A 652 -22.62 13.37 0.05
CA GLN A 652 -23.38 12.57 -0.91
C GLN A 652 -22.47 12.08 -2.02
N THR A 653 -22.77 10.87 -2.50
CA THR A 653 -22.17 10.31 -3.72
C THR A 653 -23.26 10.13 -4.79
N ARG A 654 -22.93 10.48 -6.03
CA ARG A 654 -23.77 10.24 -7.22
C ARG A 654 -22.92 9.64 -8.32
N VAL A 655 -23.54 8.81 -9.14
CA VAL A 655 -22.92 8.26 -10.35
C VAL A 655 -23.60 8.90 -11.54
N THR A 656 -22.82 9.38 -12.50
CA THR A 656 -23.38 10.02 -13.70
C THR A 656 -24.08 9.01 -14.60
N ASP A 657 -25.18 9.45 -15.21
CA ASP A 657 -25.88 8.65 -16.22
C ASP A 657 -25.17 8.70 -17.59
N LYS A 658 -25.78 8.07 -18.60
CA LYS A 658 -25.27 8.05 -19.98
C LYS A 658 -25.06 9.44 -20.59
N GLU A 659 -25.74 10.46 -20.09
CA GLU A 659 -25.64 11.85 -20.53
C GLU A 659 -24.71 12.67 -19.61
N GLY A 660 -23.95 12.01 -18.72
CA GLY A 660 -23.03 12.63 -17.79
C GLY A 660 -23.70 13.38 -16.64
N ARG A 661 -25.02 13.25 -16.47
CA ARG A 661 -25.80 14.11 -15.59
C ARG A 661 -25.70 13.69 -14.13
N PHE A 662 -25.68 14.68 -13.24
CA PHE A 662 -25.82 14.51 -11.80
C PHE A 662 -26.51 15.74 -11.17
N ALA A 663 -26.96 15.59 -9.92
CA ALA A 663 -27.45 16.70 -9.12
C ALA A 663 -27.33 16.38 -7.63
N PHE A 664 -26.99 17.39 -6.83
CA PHE A 664 -27.01 17.32 -5.37
C PHE A 664 -28.06 18.28 -4.80
N PHE A 665 -28.77 17.80 -3.77
CA PHE A 665 -29.68 18.61 -2.97
C PHE A 665 -29.01 18.83 -1.62
N VAL A 666 -28.66 20.07 -1.33
CA VAL A 666 -27.82 20.40 -0.18
C VAL A 666 -28.47 21.46 0.70
N GLN A 667 -28.16 21.40 1.99
CA GLN A 667 -28.53 22.44 2.94
C GLN A 667 -27.54 23.61 2.84
N PRO A 668 -27.85 24.79 3.42
CA PRO A 668 -26.92 25.91 3.45
C PRO A 668 -25.60 25.50 4.09
N GLY A 669 -24.49 25.87 3.47
CA GLY A 669 -23.16 25.44 3.88
C GLY A 669 -22.12 25.64 2.78
N GLN A 670 -20.87 25.37 3.10
CA GLN A 670 -19.75 25.42 2.15
C GLN A 670 -19.37 24.01 1.75
N TYR A 671 -19.27 23.76 0.45
CA TYR A 671 -19.02 22.43 -0.11
C TYR A 671 -17.95 22.48 -1.20
N PHE A 672 -17.40 21.33 -1.53
CA PHE A 672 -16.61 21.14 -2.74
C PHE A 672 -16.86 19.73 -3.30
N ILE A 673 -16.58 19.52 -4.57
CA ILE A 673 -16.87 18.27 -5.28
C ILE A 673 -15.55 17.62 -5.73
N LYS A 674 -15.43 16.30 -5.56
CA LYS A 674 -14.40 15.48 -6.21
C LYS A 674 -15.07 14.53 -7.20
N VAL A 675 -14.44 14.32 -8.35
CA VAL A 675 -14.91 13.35 -9.35
C VAL A 675 -13.86 12.26 -9.53
N VAL A 676 -14.30 11.01 -9.57
CA VAL A 676 -13.46 9.84 -9.83
C VAL A 676 -14.03 9.09 -11.02
N LYS A 677 -13.22 8.89 -12.06
CA LYS A 677 -13.51 8.07 -13.22
C LYS A 677 -12.18 7.41 -13.68
N PRO A 678 -12.13 6.09 -13.92
CA PRO A 678 -10.91 5.44 -14.39
C PRO A 678 -10.40 6.09 -15.69
N ASN A 679 -9.08 6.24 -15.82
CA ASN A 679 -8.40 6.90 -16.95
C ASN A 679 -8.71 8.39 -17.12
N PHE A 680 -9.29 9.03 -16.11
CA PHE A 680 -9.50 10.47 -16.08
C PHE A 680 -8.96 11.10 -14.79
N SER A 681 -8.45 12.33 -14.89
CA SER A 681 -8.01 13.14 -13.78
C SER A 681 -8.93 14.35 -13.58
N PHE A 682 -9.03 14.77 -12.31
CA PHE A 682 -9.76 15.94 -11.86
C PHE A 682 -8.94 16.62 -10.74
N PRO A 683 -8.85 17.96 -10.67
CA PRO A 683 -9.39 18.95 -11.61
C PRO A 683 -8.81 18.88 -13.02
N SER A 684 -9.53 19.45 -13.99
CA SER A 684 -9.04 19.57 -15.37
C SER A 684 -7.82 20.49 -15.43
N ASN A 685 -6.76 20.02 -16.09
CA ASN A 685 -5.61 20.80 -16.50
C ASN A 685 -5.83 21.61 -17.79
N PHE A 686 -6.65 21.11 -18.71
CA PHE A 686 -6.94 21.81 -19.98
C PHE A 686 -7.90 22.97 -19.80
N VAL A 687 -8.91 22.81 -18.95
CA VAL A 687 -9.96 23.79 -18.70
C VAL A 687 -9.73 24.39 -17.32
N LYS A 688 -8.70 25.24 -17.17
CA LYS A 688 -8.43 25.99 -15.93
C LYS A 688 -8.96 27.41 -16.03
N ASP A 689 -9.54 27.91 -14.93
CA ASP A 689 -9.90 29.32 -14.73
C ASP A 689 -10.88 29.93 -15.75
N ILE A 690 -11.62 29.12 -16.53
CA ILE A 690 -12.65 29.61 -17.45
C ILE A 690 -14.05 29.29 -16.90
N LYS A 691 -14.98 30.24 -16.93
CA LYS A 691 -16.35 30.03 -16.41
C LYS A 691 -17.31 29.47 -17.45
N GLU A 692 -16.93 29.46 -18.72
CA GLU A 692 -17.72 28.92 -19.82
C GLU A 692 -16.83 28.12 -20.77
N ASP A 693 -17.30 26.93 -21.17
CA ASP A 693 -16.63 26.04 -22.11
C ASP A 693 -17.62 25.55 -23.18
N VAL A 694 -17.60 26.23 -24.33
CA VAL A 694 -18.49 26.05 -25.48
C VAL A 694 -19.99 26.15 -25.15
N LYS A 695 -20.60 25.05 -24.67
CA LYS A 695 -22.02 24.97 -24.29
C LYS A 695 -22.23 24.78 -22.78
N TYR A 696 -21.17 24.46 -22.05
CA TYR A 696 -21.18 24.27 -20.61
C TYR A 696 -20.91 25.63 -19.95
N LEU A 697 -21.79 26.01 -19.04
CA LEU A 697 -21.67 27.23 -18.23
C LEU A 697 -21.36 26.83 -16.79
N ASP A 698 -20.86 27.74 -15.97
CA ASP A 698 -20.56 27.48 -14.55
C ASP A 698 -19.61 26.27 -14.40
N ILE A 699 -18.50 26.32 -15.15
CA ILE A 699 -17.46 25.29 -15.10
C ILE A 699 -16.84 25.25 -13.70
N TYR A 700 -16.72 24.04 -13.18
CA TYR A 700 -16.21 23.77 -11.84
C TYR A 700 -14.84 23.11 -11.88
N HIS A 701 -13.92 23.70 -11.14
CA HIS A 701 -12.48 23.43 -11.14
C HIS A 701 -12.01 22.90 -9.78
N GLY A 702 -12.92 22.55 -8.87
CA GLY A 702 -12.59 22.15 -7.51
C GLY A 702 -12.67 23.30 -6.49
N GLU A 703 -13.16 24.48 -6.89
CA GLU A 703 -13.34 25.61 -5.98
C GLU A 703 -14.42 25.35 -4.91
N GLU A 704 -14.51 26.27 -3.95
CA GLU A 704 -15.53 26.21 -2.91
C GLU A 704 -16.89 26.68 -3.42
N ILE A 705 -17.95 25.95 -3.06
CA ILE A 705 -19.35 26.25 -3.38
C ILE A 705 -20.05 26.68 -2.10
N THR A 706 -20.44 27.95 -2.01
CA THR A 706 -21.25 28.46 -0.90
C THR A 706 -22.73 28.38 -1.23
N VAL A 707 -23.51 27.75 -0.35
CA VAL A 707 -24.97 27.63 -0.45
C VAL A 707 -25.63 28.38 0.70
N THR A 708 -26.53 29.31 0.40
CA THR A 708 -27.20 30.18 1.38
C THR A 708 -28.63 29.72 1.72
N GLU A 709 -29.32 29.08 0.77
CA GLU A 709 -30.73 28.68 0.91
C GLU A 709 -30.89 27.16 1.07
N LYS A 710 -31.95 26.75 1.78
CA LYS A 710 -32.25 25.32 2.04
C LYS A 710 -32.73 24.62 0.76
N ASN A 711 -32.33 23.36 0.61
CA ASN A 711 -32.65 22.52 -0.57
C ASN A 711 -32.18 23.14 -1.90
N THR A 712 -31.07 23.87 -1.89
CA THR A 712 -30.51 24.43 -3.11
C THR A 712 -29.93 23.30 -3.97
N LEU A 713 -30.14 23.41 -5.27
CA LEU A 713 -29.64 22.47 -6.26
C LEU A 713 -28.20 22.85 -6.64
N VAL A 714 -27.23 21.97 -6.35
CA VAL A 714 -25.84 22.15 -6.76
C VAL A 714 -25.57 21.32 -8.01
N THR A 715 -25.45 21.99 -9.15
CA THR A 715 -25.35 21.39 -10.49
C THR A 715 -24.27 22.05 -11.36
N PRO A 716 -23.00 22.11 -10.91
CA PRO A 716 -21.93 22.62 -11.77
C PRO A 716 -21.64 21.68 -12.94
N ASN A 717 -21.04 22.22 -14.01
CA ASN A 717 -20.47 21.40 -15.08
C ASN A 717 -19.00 21.10 -14.77
N ILE A 718 -18.62 19.83 -14.81
CA ILE A 718 -17.31 19.37 -14.34
C ILE A 718 -16.51 18.78 -15.52
N PRO A 719 -15.47 19.48 -16.01
CA PRO A 719 -14.53 18.91 -16.97
C PRO A 719 -13.59 17.93 -16.27
N ILE A 720 -13.36 16.78 -16.89
CA ILE A 720 -12.33 15.82 -16.50
C ILE A 720 -11.39 15.55 -17.66
N ASP A 721 -10.12 15.37 -17.35
CA ASP A 721 -9.05 15.21 -18.34
C ASP A 721 -8.71 13.75 -18.52
N PRO A 722 -8.47 13.26 -19.74
CA PRO A 722 -7.95 11.92 -19.91
C PRO A 722 -6.52 11.86 -19.34
N VAL A 723 -6.21 10.82 -18.58
CA VAL A 723 -4.84 10.54 -18.12
C VAL A 723 -4.04 10.10 -19.34
N GLU A 724 -2.97 10.83 -19.67
CA GLU A 724 -2.20 10.61 -20.90
C GLU A 724 -1.53 9.24 -20.90
N ALA A 725 -1.72 8.47 -21.97
CA ALA A 725 -0.92 7.28 -22.24
C ALA A 725 0.41 7.72 -22.88
N GLU A 726 1.52 7.60 -22.16
CA GLU A 726 2.83 8.20 -22.51
C GLU A 726 3.51 7.66 -23.79
N ARG A 727 2.86 6.84 -24.64
CA ARG A 727 3.52 6.32 -25.87
C ARG A 727 2.58 6.25 -27.06
N ALA A 728 3.01 6.89 -28.17
CA ALA A 728 2.36 6.74 -29.47
C ALA A 728 2.46 5.27 -29.93
N VAL A 729 1.32 4.57 -29.93
CA VAL A 729 1.27 3.16 -30.36
C VAL A 729 1.53 3.08 -31.88
N PRO A 730 2.50 2.26 -32.32
CA PRO A 730 2.83 2.14 -33.75
C PRO A 730 1.68 1.53 -34.56
N ASP A 731 1.49 2.03 -35.79
CA ASP A 731 0.40 1.64 -36.71
C ASP A 731 0.25 0.11 -36.86
N LYS A 732 1.37 -0.63 -36.91
CA LYS A 732 1.38 -2.10 -37.04
C LYS A 732 0.68 -2.80 -35.89
N ARG A 733 0.88 -2.36 -34.64
CA ARG A 733 0.22 -2.94 -33.46
C ARG A 733 -1.29 -2.68 -33.48
N ILE A 734 -1.71 -1.50 -33.93
CA ILE A 734 -3.13 -1.13 -34.03
C ILE A 734 -3.85 -2.02 -35.06
N VAL A 735 -3.22 -2.24 -36.22
CA VAL A 735 -3.77 -3.13 -37.26
C VAL A 735 -3.81 -4.59 -36.79
N LEU A 736 -2.78 -5.07 -36.07
CA LEU A 736 -2.77 -6.42 -35.49
C LEU A 736 -3.91 -6.61 -34.47
N ALA A 737 -4.14 -5.62 -33.60
CA ALA A 737 -5.25 -5.64 -32.64
C ALA A 737 -6.63 -5.66 -33.35
N TYR A 738 -6.78 -4.95 -34.46
CA TYR A 738 -8.00 -5.00 -35.29
C TYR A 738 -8.28 -6.42 -35.82
N PHE A 739 -7.25 -7.15 -36.27
CA PHE A 739 -7.40 -8.56 -36.68
C PHE A 739 -7.72 -9.48 -35.49
N GLY A 740 -7.07 -9.29 -34.34
CA GLY A 740 -7.37 -10.06 -33.12
C GLY A 740 -8.84 -9.96 -32.69
N ARG A 741 -9.41 -8.75 -32.69
CA ARG A 741 -10.85 -8.54 -32.37
C ARG A 741 -11.80 -9.22 -33.37
N LYS A 742 -11.40 -9.34 -34.64
CA LYS A 742 -12.18 -10.11 -35.62
C LYS A 742 -12.05 -11.62 -35.39
N ALA A 743 -10.87 -12.12 -35.02
CA ALA A 743 -10.66 -13.52 -34.70
C ALA A 743 -11.49 -13.96 -33.49
N GLN A 744 -11.62 -13.13 -32.45
CA GLN A 744 -12.48 -13.40 -31.28
C GLN A 744 -13.94 -13.69 -31.66
N ASN A 745 -14.49 -12.97 -32.65
CA ASN A 745 -15.85 -13.20 -33.13
C ASN A 745 -16.01 -14.53 -33.90
N VAL A 746 -14.92 -15.10 -34.41
CA VAL A 746 -14.88 -16.41 -35.09
C VAL A 746 -14.62 -17.54 -34.10
N ILE A 747 -13.86 -17.28 -33.03
CA ILE A 747 -13.56 -18.25 -31.96
C ILE A 747 -14.78 -18.48 -31.05
N ALA A 748 -15.54 -17.43 -30.75
CA ALA A 748 -16.72 -17.51 -29.87
C ALA A 748 -17.74 -18.64 -30.21
N PRO A 749 -18.11 -18.90 -31.49
CA PRO A 749 -18.99 -20.03 -31.82
C PRO A 749 -18.34 -21.41 -31.76
N LEU A 750 -17.00 -21.52 -31.69
CA LEU A 750 -16.32 -22.83 -31.65
C LEU A 750 -16.62 -23.59 -30.36
N GLY A 751 -16.82 -22.89 -29.23
CA GLY A 751 -17.24 -23.51 -27.97
C GLY A 751 -18.62 -24.18 -28.06
N ILE A 752 -19.56 -23.56 -28.79
CA ILE A 752 -20.89 -24.15 -29.05
C ILE A 752 -20.77 -25.39 -29.93
N LEU A 753 -19.91 -25.34 -30.97
CA LEU A 753 -19.63 -26.49 -31.84
C LEU A 753 -19.02 -27.66 -31.05
N ALA A 754 -18.05 -27.40 -30.19
CA ALA A 754 -17.43 -28.42 -29.34
C ALA A 754 -18.44 -29.04 -28.35
N ALA A 755 -19.28 -28.22 -27.72
CA ALA A 755 -20.35 -28.70 -26.83
C ALA A 755 -21.39 -29.53 -27.60
N ALA A 756 -21.76 -29.12 -28.83
CA ALA A 756 -22.69 -29.86 -29.66
C ALA A 756 -22.14 -31.23 -30.09
N ILE A 757 -20.87 -31.29 -30.50
CA ILE A 757 -20.16 -32.54 -30.81
C ILE A 757 -20.10 -33.45 -29.58
N SER A 758 -19.86 -32.88 -28.40
CA SER A 758 -19.81 -33.63 -27.14
C SER A 758 -21.16 -34.28 -26.81
N VAL A 759 -22.28 -33.55 -26.99
CA VAL A 759 -23.65 -34.10 -26.83
C VAL A 759 -23.94 -35.20 -27.86
N LEU A 760 -23.44 -35.08 -29.09
CA LEU A 760 -23.57 -36.10 -30.14
C LEU A 760 -22.81 -37.39 -29.81
N ILE A 761 -21.63 -37.28 -29.19
CA ILE A 761 -20.79 -38.43 -28.80
C ILE A 761 -21.35 -39.11 -27.54
N SER A 762 -21.81 -38.33 -26.56
CA SER A 762 -22.32 -38.83 -25.28
C SER A 762 -23.56 -38.03 -24.84
N PRO A 763 -24.78 -38.51 -25.15
CA PRO A 763 -25.99 -37.75 -24.86
C PRO A 763 -26.41 -37.88 -23.38
N GLN A 764 -25.67 -37.20 -22.50
CA GLN A 764 -26.00 -37.09 -21.07
C GLN A 764 -26.75 -35.78 -20.78
N LEU A 765 -27.69 -35.80 -19.83
CA LEU A 765 -28.57 -34.66 -19.54
C LEU A 765 -27.80 -33.38 -19.17
N TRP A 766 -26.71 -33.51 -18.41
CA TRP A 766 -25.86 -32.38 -18.04
C TRP A 766 -25.07 -31.81 -19.23
N MET A 767 -24.69 -32.62 -20.22
CA MET A 767 -24.02 -32.13 -21.43
C MET A 767 -24.98 -31.29 -22.29
N VAL A 768 -26.27 -31.66 -22.33
CA VAL A 768 -27.32 -30.84 -22.96
C VAL A 768 -27.51 -29.51 -22.21
N ALA A 769 -27.46 -29.53 -20.88
CA ALA A 769 -27.54 -28.31 -20.07
C ALA A 769 -26.33 -27.38 -20.31
N VAL A 770 -25.12 -27.94 -20.43
CA VAL A 770 -23.89 -27.19 -20.77
C VAL A 770 -24.00 -26.55 -22.15
N LEU A 771 -24.49 -27.28 -23.16
CA LEU A 771 -24.73 -26.73 -24.50
C LEU A 771 -25.77 -25.58 -24.46
N ALA A 772 -26.86 -25.76 -23.71
CA ALA A 772 -27.87 -24.71 -23.54
C ALA A 772 -27.29 -23.45 -22.88
N GLY A 773 -26.43 -23.63 -21.86
CA GLY A 773 -25.72 -22.54 -21.19
C GLY A 773 -24.79 -21.77 -22.14
N HIS A 774 -24.00 -22.47 -22.96
CA HIS A 774 -23.13 -21.85 -23.97
C HIS A 774 -23.93 -21.04 -25.00
N CYS A 775 -25.05 -21.59 -25.48
CA CYS A 775 -25.96 -20.87 -26.39
C CYS A 775 -26.56 -19.61 -25.74
N LEU A 776 -26.99 -19.70 -24.48
CA LEU A 776 -27.55 -18.57 -23.74
C LEU A 776 -26.53 -17.45 -23.54
N LEU A 777 -25.33 -17.80 -23.05
CA LEU A 777 -24.23 -16.85 -22.84
C LEU A 777 -23.81 -16.20 -24.17
N TYR A 778 -23.69 -16.97 -25.24
CA TYR A 778 -23.37 -16.43 -26.57
C TYR A 778 -24.40 -15.39 -27.03
N VAL A 779 -25.70 -15.68 -26.86
CA VAL A 779 -26.76 -14.73 -27.20
C VAL A 779 -26.71 -13.49 -26.32
N LEU A 780 -26.48 -13.66 -25.01
CA LEU A 780 -26.38 -12.56 -24.05
C LEU A 780 -25.20 -11.63 -24.39
N PHE A 781 -24.00 -12.17 -24.53
CA PHE A 781 -22.81 -11.38 -24.89
C PHE A 781 -22.95 -10.75 -26.27
N ARG A 782 -23.48 -11.46 -27.26
CA ARG A 782 -23.74 -10.88 -28.59
C ARG A 782 -24.80 -9.78 -28.57
N ARG A 783 -25.70 -9.77 -27.57
CA ARG A 783 -26.66 -8.69 -27.37
C ARG A 783 -26.00 -7.48 -26.71
N LEU A 784 -25.18 -7.70 -25.68
CA LEU A 784 -24.48 -6.66 -24.93
C LEU A 784 -23.38 -5.98 -25.76
N ALA A 785 -22.64 -6.72 -26.58
CA ALA A 785 -21.55 -6.22 -27.42
C ALA A 785 -22.02 -5.45 -28.69
N ARG A 786 -23.34 -5.28 -28.91
CA ARG A 786 -23.86 -4.48 -30.03
C ARG A 786 -23.73 -2.99 -29.72
N SER A 787 -22.61 -2.40 -30.12
CA SER A 787 -22.47 -0.93 -30.17
C SER A 787 -23.48 -0.32 -31.16
N LYS A 788 -23.99 0.88 -30.85
CA LYS A 788 -24.86 1.62 -31.78
C LYS A 788 -24.07 1.92 -33.06
N LYS A 789 -24.63 1.57 -34.23
CA LYS A 789 -24.01 1.90 -35.53
C LYS A 789 -23.95 3.43 -35.68
N PRO A 790 -22.85 4.00 -36.19
CA PRO A 790 -22.75 5.44 -36.42
C PRO A 790 -23.82 5.87 -37.45
N LYS A 791 -24.44 7.02 -37.23
CA LYS A 791 -25.48 7.57 -38.13
C LYS A 791 -24.91 8.01 -39.49
N SER A 792 -23.62 8.35 -39.53
CA SER A 792 -22.86 8.71 -40.74
C SER A 792 -21.40 8.25 -40.63
N TRP A 793 -20.79 7.88 -41.74
CA TRP A 793 -19.39 7.45 -41.84
C TRP A 793 -18.72 8.09 -43.05
N GLY A 794 -17.40 8.27 -42.97
CA GLY A 794 -16.56 8.72 -44.09
C GLY A 794 -15.88 7.54 -44.76
N ILE A 795 -15.44 7.73 -46.00
CA ILE A 795 -14.74 6.74 -46.82
C ILE A 795 -13.35 7.26 -47.18
N VAL A 796 -12.33 6.49 -46.82
CA VAL A 796 -10.97 6.67 -47.35
C VAL A 796 -10.89 5.97 -48.71
N TYR A 797 -10.51 6.69 -49.77
CA TYR A 797 -10.35 6.16 -51.12
C TYR A 797 -9.02 6.58 -51.73
N GLU A 798 -8.58 5.91 -52.80
CA GLU A 798 -7.38 6.30 -53.55
C GLU A 798 -7.73 7.39 -54.57
N ASN A 799 -6.97 8.48 -54.62
CA ASN A 799 -7.33 9.67 -55.39
C ASN A 799 -7.50 9.41 -56.89
N ARG A 800 -6.67 8.53 -57.46
CA ARG A 800 -6.65 8.18 -58.89
C ARG A 800 -7.75 7.20 -59.28
N THR A 801 -7.89 6.10 -58.54
CA THR A 801 -8.79 4.98 -58.89
C THR A 801 -10.20 5.15 -58.29
N LYS A 802 -10.35 6.05 -57.31
CA LYS A 802 -11.53 6.15 -56.43
C LYS A 802 -11.89 4.85 -55.71
N ALA A 803 -10.99 3.87 -55.70
CA ALA A 803 -11.20 2.61 -54.99
C ALA A 803 -11.10 2.83 -53.47
N PRO A 804 -11.94 2.18 -52.66
CA PRO A 804 -11.88 2.30 -51.21
C PRO A 804 -10.58 1.71 -50.66
N VAL A 805 -10.02 2.38 -49.65
CA VAL A 805 -8.74 2.01 -49.02
C VAL A 805 -8.99 1.58 -47.58
N GLY A 806 -9.06 0.26 -47.38
CA GLY A 806 -9.17 -0.35 -46.05
C GLY A 806 -7.86 -0.46 -45.28
N LEU A 807 -7.91 -0.77 -43.98
CA LEU A 807 -6.74 -0.87 -43.09
C LEU A 807 -5.92 0.42 -42.99
N THR A 808 -6.56 1.56 -43.23
CA THR A 808 -5.97 2.88 -43.01
C THR A 808 -6.19 3.25 -41.55
N VAL A 809 -5.12 3.68 -40.87
CA VAL A 809 -5.19 4.17 -39.50
C VAL A 809 -5.63 5.63 -39.54
N ALA A 810 -6.86 5.89 -39.12
CA ALA A 810 -7.41 7.23 -38.95
C ALA A 810 -7.26 7.66 -37.48
N ARG A 811 -6.79 8.87 -37.23
CA ARG A 811 -6.59 9.44 -35.90
C ARG A 811 -7.23 10.81 -35.82
N ILE A 812 -8.12 11.03 -34.86
CA ILE A 812 -8.77 12.33 -34.66
C ILE A 812 -8.06 13.09 -33.53
N PHE A 813 -7.71 14.34 -33.82
CA PHE A 813 -7.03 15.24 -32.91
C PHE A 813 -7.89 16.46 -32.62
N GLU A 814 -7.82 16.93 -31.39
CA GLU A 814 -8.32 18.25 -31.01
C GLU A 814 -7.33 19.33 -31.50
N THR A 815 -7.84 20.49 -31.92
CA THR A 815 -7.02 21.53 -32.58
C THR A 815 -6.22 22.44 -31.65
N GLU A 816 -6.73 22.74 -30.45
CA GLU A 816 -6.14 23.71 -29.52
C GLU A 816 -4.90 23.14 -28.80
N TYR A 817 -5.02 21.93 -28.25
CA TYR A 817 -3.94 21.27 -27.51
C TYR A 817 -3.20 20.21 -28.32
N ASN A 818 -3.62 20.00 -29.57
CA ASN A 818 -3.05 19.00 -30.47
C ASN A 818 -3.08 17.56 -29.90
N LYS A 819 -4.10 17.25 -29.09
CA LYS A 819 -4.20 15.97 -28.39
C LYS A 819 -4.98 14.94 -29.20
N LEU A 820 -4.45 13.72 -29.25
CA LEU A 820 -5.09 12.56 -29.87
C LEU A 820 -6.28 12.13 -29.01
N LEU A 821 -7.47 12.04 -29.59
CA LEU A 821 -8.68 11.62 -28.87
C LEU A 821 -8.97 10.13 -29.10
N GLU A 822 -9.00 9.72 -30.37
CA GLU A 822 -9.37 8.36 -30.75
C GLU A 822 -8.61 7.92 -32.00
N THR A 823 -8.32 6.63 -32.10
CA THR A 823 -7.76 5.99 -33.29
C THR A 823 -8.69 4.89 -33.78
N GLN A 824 -8.99 4.89 -35.08
CA GLN A 824 -9.78 3.86 -35.75
C GLN A 824 -9.05 3.31 -36.97
N VAL A 825 -9.35 2.06 -37.31
CA VAL A 825 -8.85 1.42 -38.54
C VAL A 825 -10.01 1.31 -39.52
N THR A 826 -9.82 1.77 -40.75
CA THR A 826 -10.86 1.67 -41.79
C THR A 826 -11.15 0.22 -42.13
N ASP A 827 -12.42 -0.09 -42.37
CA ASP A 827 -12.83 -1.43 -42.80
C ASP A 827 -12.43 -1.72 -44.26
N GLY A 828 -12.73 -2.92 -44.77
CA GLY A 828 -12.41 -3.29 -46.16
C GLY A 828 -13.08 -2.44 -47.25
N ARG A 829 -14.01 -1.55 -46.88
CA ARG A 829 -14.65 -0.56 -47.76
C ARG A 829 -14.17 0.87 -47.47
N GLY A 830 -13.08 1.02 -46.71
CA GLY A 830 -12.49 2.31 -46.37
C GLY A 830 -13.29 3.11 -45.33
N ARG A 831 -14.28 2.52 -44.66
CA ARG A 831 -15.20 3.28 -43.79
C ARG A 831 -14.63 3.52 -42.41
N TYR A 832 -14.85 4.73 -41.88
CA TYR A 832 -14.51 5.14 -40.50
C TYR A 832 -15.51 6.18 -39.97
N SER A 833 -15.60 6.37 -38.65
CA SER A 833 -16.46 7.39 -38.04
C SER A 833 -16.07 7.68 -36.58
N PHE A 834 -15.68 8.90 -36.26
CA PHE A 834 -15.39 9.33 -34.89
C PHE A 834 -16.60 10.01 -34.27
N LEU A 835 -16.98 9.64 -33.06
CA LEU A 835 -18.02 10.36 -32.32
C LEU A 835 -17.34 11.39 -31.42
N VAL A 836 -17.57 12.67 -31.67
CA VAL A 836 -16.96 13.76 -30.90
C VAL A 836 -17.97 14.84 -30.55
N GLY A 837 -17.69 15.60 -29.49
CA GLY A 837 -18.52 16.72 -29.05
C GLY A 837 -18.29 17.97 -29.88
N ASN A 838 -18.88 19.08 -29.44
CA ASN A 838 -18.83 20.38 -30.10
C ASN A 838 -17.48 21.07 -29.85
N ASN A 839 -16.48 20.73 -30.64
CA ASN A 839 -15.18 21.41 -30.67
C ASN A 839 -14.62 21.44 -32.12
N ALA A 840 -13.43 21.98 -32.31
CA ALA A 840 -12.70 21.92 -33.57
C ALA A 840 -11.71 20.74 -33.56
N TYR A 841 -11.70 19.97 -34.66
CA TYR A 841 -10.87 18.78 -34.79
C TYR A 841 -10.19 18.72 -36.14
N TYR A 842 -9.18 17.87 -36.26
CA TYR A 842 -8.68 17.44 -37.56
C TYR A 842 -8.36 15.94 -37.50
N VAL A 843 -8.35 15.29 -38.66
CA VAL A 843 -8.10 13.85 -38.75
C VAL A 843 -6.83 13.61 -39.56
N THR A 844 -5.97 12.71 -39.09
CA THR A 844 -4.83 12.21 -39.87
C THR A 844 -5.07 10.78 -40.32
N PHE A 845 -4.55 10.45 -41.50
CA PHE A 845 -4.65 9.14 -42.11
C PHE A 845 -3.26 8.64 -42.45
N SER A 846 -2.95 7.43 -41.99
CA SER A 846 -1.69 6.75 -42.26
C SER A 846 -1.96 5.35 -42.80
N LYS A 847 -1.28 5.00 -43.89
CA LYS A 847 -1.30 3.65 -44.45
C LYS A 847 0.02 3.38 -45.19
N PRO A 848 0.69 2.24 -44.95
CA PRO A 848 1.87 1.86 -45.72
C PRO A 848 1.60 1.86 -47.25
N GLY A 849 2.47 2.54 -48.00
CA GLY A 849 2.35 2.70 -49.46
C GLY A 849 1.44 3.84 -49.92
N PHE A 850 0.99 4.69 -49.01
CA PHE A 850 0.23 5.92 -49.29
C PHE A 850 0.82 7.07 -48.48
N ALA A 851 0.84 8.26 -49.08
CA ALA A 851 1.35 9.45 -48.41
C ALA A 851 0.42 9.81 -47.23
N PRO A 852 0.96 10.11 -46.04
CA PRO A 852 0.14 10.48 -44.90
C PRO A 852 -0.62 11.78 -45.20
N LYS A 853 -1.90 11.82 -44.80
CA LYS A 853 -2.77 12.95 -45.08
C LYS A 853 -3.42 13.50 -43.82
N ARG A 854 -3.45 14.83 -43.70
CA ARG A 854 -4.17 15.57 -42.66
C ARG A 854 -5.34 16.33 -43.29
N THR A 855 -6.51 16.28 -42.66
CA THR A 855 -7.67 17.07 -43.12
C THR A 855 -7.53 18.53 -42.72
N GLU A 856 -8.30 19.38 -43.38
CA GLU A 856 -8.60 20.71 -42.86
C GLU A 856 -9.34 20.62 -41.52
N THR A 857 -9.36 21.74 -40.79
CA THR A 857 -10.03 21.84 -39.50
C THR A 857 -11.55 21.69 -39.66
N ILE A 858 -12.10 20.72 -38.95
CA ILE A 858 -13.51 20.39 -38.87
C ILE A 858 -14.10 21.12 -37.66
N ASP A 859 -14.75 22.25 -37.89
CA ASP A 859 -15.34 23.05 -36.82
C ASP A 859 -16.76 22.57 -36.47
N LEU A 860 -16.93 22.02 -35.27
CA LEU A 860 -18.22 21.57 -34.74
C LEU A 860 -18.74 22.45 -33.59
N ARG A 861 -18.12 23.60 -33.29
CA ARG A 861 -18.48 24.47 -32.15
C ARG A 861 -19.92 24.98 -32.22
N GLY A 862 -20.51 25.10 -33.41
CA GLY A 862 -21.90 25.52 -33.63
C GLY A 862 -22.98 24.42 -33.50
N ARG A 863 -22.60 23.14 -33.29
CA ARG A 863 -23.55 22.02 -33.19
C ARG A 863 -24.12 21.89 -31.76
N LYS A 864 -25.42 21.56 -31.65
CA LYS A 864 -26.11 21.38 -30.35
C LYS A 864 -25.73 20.09 -29.62
N GLU A 865 -25.41 19.03 -30.35
CA GLU A 865 -25.09 17.69 -29.84
C GLU A 865 -23.80 17.16 -30.46
N GLY A 866 -23.23 16.10 -29.88
CA GLY A 866 -22.09 15.40 -30.46
C GLY A 866 -22.39 14.92 -31.88
N ALA A 867 -21.40 15.01 -32.76
CA ALA A 867 -21.53 14.69 -34.17
C ALA A 867 -20.55 13.57 -34.55
N ALA A 868 -20.98 12.75 -35.50
CA ALA A 868 -20.11 11.77 -36.13
C ALA A 868 -19.25 12.48 -37.19
N VAL A 869 -17.94 12.52 -36.98
CA VAL A 869 -16.94 12.97 -37.96
C VAL A 869 -16.58 11.80 -38.86
N GLY A 870 -16.96 11.92 -40.13
CA GLY A 870 -16.67 10.94 -41.15
C GLY A 870 -16.69 11.61 -42.52
N LEU A 871 -15.59 12.26 -42.87
CA LEU A 871 -15.41 12.90 -44.18
C LEU A 871 -14.84 11.91 -45.19
N ASP A 872 -15.21 12.04 -46.45
CA ASP A 872 -14.58 11.27 -47.51
C ASP A 872 -13.20 11.86 -47.80
N VAL A 873 -12.16 11.03 -47.79
CA VAL A 873 -10.76 11.47 -47.91
C VAL A 873 -10.03 10.63 -48.95
N GLY A 874 -9.53 11.31 -49.98
CA GLY A 874 -8.65 10.70 -50.98
C GLY A 874 -7.19 10.66 -50.51
N LEU A 875 -6.55 9.48 -50.56
CA LEU A 875 -5.11 9.31 -50.34
C LEU A 875 -4.37 9.18 -51.67
N ASP A 876 -3.17 9.73 -51.71
CA ASP A 876 -2.25 9.61 -52.84
C ASP A 876 -1.28 8.46 -52.57
N ARG A 877 -1.09 7.60 -53.57
CA ARG A 877 -0.16 6.47 -53.49
C ARG A 877 1.26 7.02 -53.64
N GLU A 878 2.16 6.56 -52.77
CA GLU A 878 3.60 6.91 -52.82
C GLU A 878 4.28 6.37 -54.07
#